data_AF-A0A4V5NGG5-F1
#
_entry.id   AF-A0A4V5NGG5-F1
#
_cell.length_a   1.000
_cell.length_b   1.000
_cell.length_c   1.000
_cell.angle_alpha   90.00
_cell.angle_beta   90.00
_cell.angle_gamma   90.00
#
_symmetry.space_group_name_H-M   'P 1'
#
loop_
_entity.id
_entity.type
_entity.pdbx_description
1 polymer ?
#
loop_
_entity_poly.entity_id
_entity_poly.type
_entity_poly.pdbx_seq_one_letter_code
_entity_poly.pdbx_strand_id
1 'polypeptide(L)'
;MDAYELNSTNNSPSSFAIMCRWIKDCHDNHPLCRQLEPSARSLPTRLIYIGESGASDPIKPVLRLTAGLSAEIKYTTLSHCWGGQKFLRLLVADELAFRENIPVTELSKTFRDAMEVTRRLGICYIWIDSLCIIQDCEEDWRNEAKRMGEVYRGSCCNIAATAAKDGRDGLFRRRTLLEVEPCRIQATWTSSRQEAYFCHNLDIWDIEIDERPLLARAWVTQELNLSRRSLHFGRTQTFWECTQRRACESYPDRIPNFKAAKPSLHPSSLDLDNPFRFYDGRFIAHELWEKIVNLYSHGELTFESKDKLIAVSGLARNLGLPPETYLAGLWRQGLEEQLLWCVLKEGQTTMSTAAGPAVYRAPSWSWASINGPVLVKTPTMLALKHASIEVLDAKTEFVDPSNPFGQVQSGFLRLRCMLARGYLRERIEVMKTNWTFRSKQLAATPFDTSDPDRYQKRQYFGDSHVNVVWDRGEPALDRAYYCMLVNQQFGGCGLVVQPTGRRHGEYERLGYFAILTGAQEDSPARFSELCRKPLEDDHLYESRDSVTEAGIPRYTPFEKRMKAVLAYADEVEKYKQELTTLLTIEQGKPTWQISKEAKSGVHWIRGMASLSLPEDTIEETETKENIVRYTPIRVVGASFPWNFHILLTTGKGAPALRTGNTIIVKPSPFAPYCALKLVELAQKFFPPGVVQSISGGNEMGPMMTEHPGIDKISFTGSAATGKLVKSCSKTLKRVFLELQRWQRPSHHLPGRNIASVAPQVANHAFNNSGQICLNLKGLFIHDSIYDEFLAAVVAYVKTMAIGNGLDEGIMLGPLQNSMQFIDNPPEDSRIVVEEPFGPIVPALSWMTEDEVIARANNTRMGLGASVWTKDLDAADSIARQLEVGSVWFDIHFEISPFVPFGGHKESGVGSEWGMSGLKAHCNVQSIFYPK
;
A
#
# COMPACT_ATOMS: atom_id res chain seq x y z
N MET A 1 10.34 34.56 -5.34
CA MET A 1 9.36 33.84 -4.52
C MET A 1 9.07 34.74 -3.33
N ASP A 2 8.06 35.60 -3.41
CA ASP A 2 7.57 36.25 -2.19
C ASP A 2 7.05 35.15 -1.28
N ALA A 3 7.52 35.15 -0.04
CA ALA A 3 7.41 34.05 0.91
C ALA A 3 5.93 33.77 1.23
N TYR A 4 5.37 32.72 0.62
CA TYR A 4 4.14 32.12 1.11
C TYR A 4 4.45 31.43 2.44
N GLU A 5 3.82 31.89 3.52
CA GLU A 5 4.02 31.34 4.86
C GLU A 5 2.99 30.24 5.15
N LEU A 6 3.49 29.02 5.36
CA LEU A 6 2.67 27.90 5.83
C LEU A 6 2.18 28.18 7.26
N ASN A 7 0.95 27.80 7.55
CA ASN A 7 0.28 28.09 8.82
C ASN A 7 -0.21 26.81 9.50
N SER A 8 -0.37 26.84 10.82
CA SER A 8 -0.91 25.73 11.65
C SER A 8 -2.40 25.43 11.42
N THR A 9 -3.03 26.13 10.49
CA THR A 9 -4.37 25.84 9.99
C THR A 9 -4.49 26.24 8.52
N ASN A 10 -5.34 25.56 7.76
CA ASN A 10 -5.74 25.97 6.41
C ASN A 10 -6.83 27.06 6.40
N ASN A 11 -7.27 27.55 7.57
CA ASN A 11 -8.17 28.69 7.71
C ASN A 11 -7.42 30.00 8.07
N SER A 12 -6.39 30.33 7.31
CA SER A 12 -5.56 31.51 7.55
C SER A 12 -5.66 32.53 6.40
N PRO A 13 -5.34 33.82 6.61
CA PRO A 13 -5.27 34.78 5.51
C PRO A 13 -4.31 34.36 4.39
N SER A 14 -3.16 33.76 4.72
CA SER A 14 -2.19 33.23 3.76
C SER A 14 -2.76 32.07 2.95
N SER A 15 -3.41 31.09 3.59
CA SER A 15 -4.09 29.98 2.89
C SER A 15 -5.17 30.48 1.92
N PHE A 16 -5.90 31.54 2.24
CA PHE A 16 -6.87 32.11 1.30
C PHE A 16 -6.22 32.93 0.19
N ALA A 17 -5.12 33.64 0.46
CA ALA A 17 -4.37 34.36 -0.56
C ALA A 17 -3.84 33.42 -1.64
N ILE A 18 -3.34 32.24 -1.26
CA ILE A 18 -2.91 31.22 -2.23
C ILE A 18 -4.07 30.62 -3.02
N MET A 19 -5.23 30.35 -2.38
CA MET A 19 -6.43 29.89 -3.09
C MET A 19 -6.90 30.89 -4.15
N CYS A 20 -6.96 32.18 -3.80
CA CYS A 20 -7.27 33.26 -4.74
C CYS A 20 -6.24 33.36 -5.86
N ARG A 21 -4.94 33.21 -5.53
CA ARG A 21 -3.85 33.19 -6.52
C ARG A 21 -4.03 32.04 -7.52
N TRP A 22 -4.36 30.83 -7.07
CA TRP A 22 -4.58 29.69 -7.97
C TRP A 22 -5.75 29.90 -8.94
N ILE A 23 -6.88 30.42 -8.44
CA ILE A 23 -8.05 30.71 -9.28
C ILE A 23 -7.70 31.78 -10.33
N LYS A 24 -7.03 32.85 -9.91
CA LYS A 24 -6.60 33.94 -10.81
C LYS A 24 -5.59 33.46 -11.85
N ASP A 25 -4.52 32.79 -11.42
CA ASP A 25 -3.49 32.22 -12.31
C ASP A 25 -4.10 31.26 -13.33
N CYS A 26 -5.06 30.43 -12.91
CA CYS A 26 -5.75 29.54 -13.83
C CYS A 26 -6.65 30.29 -14.84
N HIS A 27 -7.24 31.42 -14.46
CA HIS A 27 -8.03 32.23 -15.39
C HIS A 27 -7.12 32.95 -16.40
N ASP A 28 -6.03 33.54 -15.91
CA ASP A 28 -5.17 34.42 -16.70
C ASP A 28 -4.18 33.63 -17.58
N ASN A 29 -3.64 32.51 -17.06
CA ASN A 29 -2.45 31.86 -17.61
C ASN A 29 -2.63 30.39 -18.06
N HIS A 30 -3.78 29.75 -17.83
CA HIS A 30 -4.01 28.35 -18.27
C HIS A 30 -4.86 28.27 -19.55
N PRO A 31 -4.25 28.21 -20.75
CA PRO A 31 -4.98 28.21 -22.02
C PRO A 31 -5.95 27.03 -22.17
N LEU A 32 -5.59 25.84 -21.69
CA LEU A 32 -6.48 24.67 -21.74
C LEU A 32 -7.75 24.88 -20.91
N CYS A 33 -7.61 25.48 -19.72
CA CYS A 33 -8.75 25.81 -18.87
C CYS A 33 -9.66 26.87 -19.52
N ARG A 34 -9.08 27.82 -20.28
CA ARG A 34 -9.84 28.84 -21.02
C ARG A 34 -10.59 28.26 -22.22
N GLN A 35 -9.96 27.37 -22.99
CA GLN A 35 -10.60 26.70 -24.13
C GLN A 35 -11.83 25.87 -23.72
N LEU A 36 -11.84 25.39 -22.48
CA LEU A 36 -12.97 24.65 -21.91
C LEU A 36 -14.04 25.54 -21.25
N GLU A 37 -13.87 26.88 -21.23
CA GLU A 37 -14.93 27.80 -20.78
C GLU A 37 -16.14 27.68 -21.72
N PRO A 38 -17.36 27.45 -21.20
CA PRO A 38 -18.56 27.47 -22.02
C PRO A 38 -18.76 28.84 -22.68
N SER A 39 -19.14 28.86 -23.96
CA SER A 39 -19.51 30.09 -24.68
C SER A 39 -20.76 30.78 -24.10
N ALA A 40 -21.65 30.00 -23.48
CA ALA A 40 -22.79 30.47 -22.70
C ALA A 40 -22.90 29.65 -21.40
N ARG A 41 -23.00 30.32 -20.24
CA ARG A 41 -23.19 29.66 -18.94
C ARG A 41 -24.68 29.45 -18.69
N SER A 42 -25.09 28.19 -18.57
CA SER A 42 -26.42 27.82 -18.05
C SER A 42 -26.36 27.83 -16.53
N LEU A 43 -27.21 28.63 -15.89
CA LEU A 43 -27.36 28.62 -14.43
C LEU A 43 -28.20 27.40 -14.00
N PRO A 44 -27.89 26.77 -12.85
CA PRO A 44 -28.78 25.78 -12.25
C PRO A 44 -30.13 26.42 -11.93
N THR A 45 -31.21 25.65 -11.73
CA THR A 45 -32.53 26.22 -11.43
C THR A 45 -32.55 27.07 -10.17
N ARG A 46 -31.73 26.69 -9.18
CA ARG A 46 -31.64 27.31 -7.86
C ARG A 46 -30.18 27.50 -7.45
N LEU A 47 -29.90 28.60 -6.74
CA LEU A 47 -28.64 28.89 -6.08
C LEU A 47 -28.89 29.40 -4.66
N ILE A 48 -27.92 29.26 -3.77
CA ILE A 48 -27.94 29.88 -2.44
C ILE A 48 -27.12 31.17 -2.51
N TYR A 49 -27.77 32.30 -2.27
CA TYR A 49 -27.09 33.59 -2.10
C TYR A 49 -26.60 33.73 -0.66
N ILE A 50 -25.35 34.15 -0.49
CA ILE A 50 -24.67 34.20 0.82
C ILE A 50 -24.13 35.60 1.18
N GLY A 51 -24.39 36.61 0.35
CA GLY A 51 -23.91 37.99 0.55
C GLY A 51 -22.56 38.27 -0.11
N GLU A 52 -22.19 39.55 -0.18
CA GLU A 52 -20.94 40.03 -0.77
C GLU A 52 -19.74 39.89 0.17
N SER A 53 -18.54 39.83 -0.41
CA SER A 53 -17.28 39.77 0.33
C SER A 53 -16.98 41.09 1.04
N GLY A 54 -16.56 41.02 2.31
CA GLY A 54 -16.19 42.21 3.11
C GLY A 54 -17.32 42.83 3.93
N ALA A 55 -18.55 42.31 3.82
CA ALA A 55 -19.63 42.65 4.75
C ALA A 55 -19.27 42.17 6.17
N SER A 56 -19.34 43.06 7.16
CA SER A 56 -19.16 42.72 8.59
C SER A 56 -20.27 41.81 9.13
N ASP A 57 -21.36 41.66 8.38
CA ASP A 57 -22.54 40.92 8.78
C ASP A 57 -22.33 39.40 8.68
N PRO A 58 -22.97 38.62 9.57
CA PRO A 58 -22.99 37.17 9.48
C PRO A 58 -23.65 36.71 8.17
N ILE A 59 -23.22 35.58 7.62
CA ILE A 59 -23.82 34.97 6.42
C ILE A 59 -25.30 34.67 6.71
N LYS A 60 -26.19 35.22 5.87
CA LYS A 60 -27.64 34.95 5.88
C LYS A 60 -28.02 34.27 4.57
N PRO A 61 -27.92 32.93 4.49
CA PRO A 61 -28.11 32.20 3.25
C PRO A 61 -29.59 32.18 2.85
N VAL A 62 -29.86 32.42 1.57
CA VAL A 62 -31.22 32.42 1.02
C VAL A 62 -31.24 31.72 -0.34
N LEU A 63 -32.28 30.93 -0.59
CA LEU A 63 -32.52 30.27 -1.85
C LEU A 63 -32.98 31.29 -2.90
N ARG A 64 -32.43 31.21 -4.11
CA ARG A 64 -32.78 32.07 -5.24
C ARG A 64 -33.06 31.22 -6.46
N LEU A 65 -34.21 31.45 -7.08
CA LEU A 65 -34.44 31.00 -8.45
C LEU A 65 -33.55 31.80 -9.39
N THR A 66 -32.94 31.11 -10.35
CA THR A 66 -32.03 31.75 -11.31
C THR A 66 -32.75 32.31 -12.53
N ALA A 67 -34.03 31.99 -12.71
CA ALA A 67 -34.87 32.60 -13.73
C ALA A 67 -34.91 34.12 -13.54
N GLY A 68 -34.32 34.86 -14.48
CA GLY A 68 -34.20 36.33 -14.42
C GLY A 68 -32.86 36.85 -13.85
N LEU A 69 -31.95 35.99 -13.41
CA LEU A 69 -30.59 36.38 -13.05
C LEU A 69 -29.70 36.51 -14.29
N SER A 70 -28.70 37.40 -14.23
CA SER A 70 -27.69 37.51 -15.29
C SER A 70 -26.89 36.21 -15.42
N ALA A 71 -26.71 35.74 -16.66
CA ALA A 71 -25.88 34.57 -16.96
C ALA A 71 -24.38 34.77 -16.60
N GLU A 72 -23.96 36.01 -16.31
CA GLU A 72 -22.59 36.34 -15.90
C GLU A 72 -22.30 36.04 -14.43
N ILE A 73 -23.33 35.75 -13.62
CA ILE A 73 -23.17 35.46 -12.20
C ILE A 73 -22.21 34.27 -12.01
N LYS A 74 -21.25 34.45 -11.10
CA LYS A 74 -20.33 33.41 -10.66
C LYS A 74 -20.91 32.70 -9.45
N TYR A 75 -20.79 31.38 -9.42
CA TYR A 75 -21.14 30.56 -8.26
C TYR A 75 -20.09 29.47 -8.04
N THR A 76 -20.00 28.97 -6.81
CA THR A 76 -19.24 27.77 -6.44
C THR A 76 -20.16 26.56 -6.33
N THR A 77 -19.60 25.37 -6.43
CA THR A 77 -20.29 24.11 -6.09
C THR A 77 -19.65 23.47 -4.87
N LEU A 78 -20.38 22.61 -4.16
CA LEU A 78 -19.88 21.82 -3.04
C LEU A 78 -19.94 20.32 -3.37
N SER A 79 -18.82 19.63 -3.23
CA SER A 79 -18.74 18.17 -3.18
C SER A 79 -18.51 17.72 -1.74
N HIS A 80 -19.42 16.93 -1.18
CA HIS A 80 -19.34 16.49 0.23
C HIS A 80 -19.89 15.08 0.43
N CYS A 81 -19.58 14.46 1.56
CA CYS A 81 -20.21 13.21 1.98
C CYS A 81 -21.53 13.47 2.72
N TRP A 82 -22.61 12.81 2.29
CA TRP A 82 -23.91 12.89 3.00
C TRP A 82 -23.86 12.19 4.37
N GLY A 83 -23.12 11.08 4.47
CA GLY A 83 -23.01 10.27 5.70
C GLY A 83 -24.34 9.63 6.14
N GLY A 84 -24.33 8.97 7.30
CA GLY A 84 -25.53 8.34 7.91
C GLY A 84 -26.38 9.28 8.77
N GLN A 85 -26.07 10.57 8.82
CA GLN A 85 -26.72 11.53 9.72
C GLN A 85 -27.88 12.26 9.03
N LYS A 86 -28.87 12.70 9.81
CA LYS A 86 -29.87 13.68 9.35
C LYS A 86 -29.23 15.07 9.30
N PHE A 87 -29.42 15.77 8.19
CA PHE A 87 -28.97 17.14 7.97
C PHE A 87 -30.01 17.90 7.15
N LEU A 88 -29.90 19.24 7.12
CA LEU A 88 -30.86 20.10 6.43
C LEU A 88 -30.93 19.82 4.93
N ARG A 89 -32.14 19.64 4.42
CA ARG A 89 -32.45 19.35 3.02
C ARG A 89 -33.58 20.25 2.55
N LEU A 90 -33.59 20.58 1.27
CA LEU A 90 -34.71 21.29 0.66
C LEU A 90 -35.85 20.29 0.41
N LEU A 91 -36.99 20.51 1.06
CA LEU A 91 -38.24 19.78 0.82
C LEU A 91 -39.28 20.70 0.17
N VAL A 92 -40.32 20.14 -0.43
CA VAL A 92 -41.43 20.90 -1.04
C VAL A 92 -42.00 21.92 -0.06
N ALA A 93 -42.18 21.54 1.21
CA ALA A 93 -42.75 22.40 2.25
C ALA A 93 -41.84 23.58 2.65
N ASP A 94 -40.53 23.43 2.50
CA ASP A 94 -39.53 24.42 2.96
C ASP A 94 -39.15 25.43 1.86
N GLU A 95 -39.54 25.17 0.61
CA GLU A 95 -39.09 25.90 -0.57
C GLU A 95 -39.33 27.40 -0.50
N LEU A 96 -40.55 27.81 -0.10
CA LEU A 96 -40.90 29.21 0.08
C LEU A 96 -40.16 29.85 1.27
N ALA A 97 -40.01 29.12 2.38
CA ALA A 97 -39.33 29.62 3.58
C ALA A 97 -37.83 29.84 3.32
N PHE A 98 -37.19 28.92 2.60
CA PHE A 98 -35.76 29.01 2.28
C PHE A 98 -35.45 30.15 1.32
N ARG A 99 -36.43 30.65 0.54
CA ARG A 99 -36.26 31.89 -0.26
C ARG A 99 -36.12 33.13 0.60
N GLU A 100 -36.67 33.13 1.81
CA GLU A 100 -36.54 34.25 2.75
C GLU A 100 -35.35 34.07 3.69
N ASN A 101 -35.17 32.86 4.25
CA ASN A 101 -34.09 32.57 5.20
C ASN A 101 -33.84 31.06 5.33
N ILE A 102 -32.61 30.63 5.08
CA ILE A 102 -32.14 29.27 5.41
C ILE A 102 -31.57 29.30 6.85
N PRO A 103 -32.09 28.48 7.79
CA PRO A 103 -31.64 28.49 9.19
C PRO A 103 -30.15 28.10 9.36
N VAL A 104 -29.28 29.09 9.61
CA VAL A 104 -27.82 28.87 9.74
C VAL A 104 -27.44 27.91 10.87
N THR A 105 -28.23 27.88 11.94
CA THR A 105 -28.05 26.98 13.09
C THR A 105 -28.25 25.51 12.75
N GLU A 106 -29.06 25.22 11.73
CA GLU A 106 -29.37 23.86 11.26
C GLU A 106 -28.42 23.39 10.15
N LEU A 107 -27.62 24.30 9.59
CA LEU A 107 -26.59 23.94 8.61
C LEU A 107 -25.48 23.12 9.27
N SER A 108 -25.03 22.11 8.53
CA SER A 108 -23.86 21.33 8.91
C SER A 108 -22.60 22.21 8.95
N LYS A 109 -21.58 21.78 9.68
CA LYS A 109 -20.30 22.50 9.73
C LYS A 109 -19.69 22.61 8.33
N THR A 110 -19.76 21.54 7.54
CA THR A 110 -19.29 21.54 6.13
C THR A 110 -20.00 22.57 5.27
N PHE A 111 -21.32 22.78 5.46
CA PHE A 111 -22.06 23.77 4.68
C PHE A 111 -21.64 25.19 5.08
N ARG A 112 -21.53 25.46 6.39
CA ARG A 112 -21.08 26.76 6.90
C ARG A 112 -19.67 27.10 6.43
N ASP A 113 -18.74 26.15 6.54
CA ASP A 113 -17.36 26.33 6.09
C ASP A 113 -17.30 26.57 4.56
N ALA A 114 -18.10 25.84 3.75
CA ALA A 114 -18.15 26.03 2.30
C ALA A 114 -18.72 27.40 1.89
N MET A 115 -19.74 27.89 2.60
CA MET A 115 -20.28 29.24 2.41
C MET A 115 -19.23 30.29 2.77
N GLU A 116 -18.51 30.11 3.89
CA GLU A 116 -17.43 31.01 4.29
C GLU A 116 -16.28 31.03 3.26
N VAL A 117 -15.88 29.86 2.75
CA VAL A 117 -14.89 29.78 1.67
C VAL A 117 -15.38 30.54 0.44
N THR A 118 -16.63 30.29 0.01
CA THR A 118 -17.22 30.94 -1.16
C THR A 118 -17.21 32.47 -1.03
N ARG A 119 -17.64 33.00 0.12
CA ARG A 119 -17.66 34.44 0.39
C ARG A 119 -16.26 35.03 0.38
N ARG A 120 -15.28 34.38 1.02
CA ARG A 120 -13.87 34.85 1.07
C ARG A 120 -13.15 34.76 -0.28
N LEU A 121 -13.63 33.94 -1.21
CA LEU A 121 -13.17 33.94 -2.60
C LEU A 121 -13.78 35.07 -3.44
N GLY A 122 -14.65 35.91 -2.86
CA GLY A 122 -15.32 37.00 -3.58
C GLY A 122 -16.52 36.54 -4.42
N ILE A 123 -17.12 35.39 -4.09
CA ILE A 123 -18.25 34.82 -4.82
C ILE A 123 -19.48 34.83 -3.90
N CYS A 124 -20.63 35.28 -4.42
CA CYS A 124 -21.84 35.49 -3.61
C CYS A 124 -22.84 34.33 -3.66
N TYR A 125 -22.59 33.33 -4.51
CA TYR A 125 -23.51 32.23 -4.74
C TYR A 125 -22.81 30.88 -4.61
N ILE A 126 -23.47 29.94 -3.94
CA ILE A 126 -23.04 28.54 -3.86
C ILE A 126 -24.20 27.62 -4.24
N TRP A 127 -23.88 26.52 -4.90
CA TRP A 127 -24.80 25.43 -5.18
C TRP A 127 -24.44 24.23 -4.30
N ILE A 128 -25.43 23.71 -3.57
CA ILE A 128 -25.32 22.53 -2.71
C ILE A 128 -26.48 21.60 -3.09
N ASP A 129 -26.18 20.38 -3.54
CA ASP A 129 -27.15 19.42 -4.08
C ASP A 129 -28.38 19.24 -3.18
N SER A 130 -28.15 19.03 -1.88
CA SER A 130 -29.20 18.78 -0.90
C SER A 130 -30.08 19.99 -0.58
N LEU A 131 -29.65 21.20 -0.94
CA LEU A 131 -30.34 22.47 -0.67
C LEU A 131 -30.83 23.18 -1.93
N CYS A 132 -30.40 22.74 -3.12
CA CYS A 132 -30.82 23.29 -4.41
C CYS A 132 -31.67 22.32 -5.23
N ILE A 133 -31.79 21.06 -4.81
CA ILE A 133 -32.69 20.04 -5.38
C ILE A 133 -33.74 19.69 -4.32
N ILE A 134 -35.01 19.62 -4.73
CA ILE A 134 -36.12 19.26 -3.84
C ILE A 134 -36.10 17.74 -3.61
N GLN A 135 -35.71 17.32 -2.40
CA GLN A 135 -35.33 15.93 -2.10
C GLN A 135 -36.50 14.94 -2.03
N ASP A 136 -37.71 15.44 -1.77
CA ASP A 136 -38.95 14.67 -1.70
C ASP A 136 -39.81 14.77 -2.98
N CYS A 137 -39.26 15.35 -4.06
CA CYS A 137 -39.92 15.46 -5.37
C CYS A 137 -39.16 14.69 -6.45
N GLU A 138 -39.68 13.52 -6.88
CA GLU A 138 -39.02 12.70 -7.90
C GLU A 138 -38.87 13.43 -9.25
N GLU A 139 -39.83 14.28 -9.62
CA GLU A 139 -39.79 15.03 -10.89
C GLU A 139 -38.67 16.07 -10.87
N ASP A 140 -38.58 16.87 -9.80
CA ASP A 140 -37.52 17.86 -9.61
C ASP A 140 -36.15 17.18 -9.55
N TRP A 141 -36.04 16.09 -8.78
CA TRP A 141 -34.80 15.31 -8.70
C TRP A 141 -34.36 14.80 -10.08
N ARG A 142 -35.27 14.23 -10.88
CA ARG A 142 -34.95 13.74 -12.24
C ARG A 142 -34.49 14.87 -13.15
N ASN A 143 -35.11 16.05 -13.06
CA ASN A 143 -34.75 17.20 -13.88
C ASN A 143 -33.39 17.79 -13.48
N GLU A 144 -33.13 17.93 -12.19
CA GLU A 144 -31.86 18.48 -11.68
C GLU A 144 -30.69 17.48 -11.83
N ALA A 145 -30.90 16.19 -11.56
CA ALA A 145 -29.87 15.17 -11.70
C ALA A 145 -29.32 15.07 -13.14
N LYS A 146 -30.20 15.22 -14.14
CA LYS A 146 -29.81 15.27 -15.57
C LYS A 146 -28.88 16.46 -15.87
N ARG A 147 -29.09 17.58 -15.19
CA ARG A 147 -28.36 18.84 -15.37
C ARG A 147 -27.16 19.00 -14.46
N MET A 148 -27.00 18.15 -13.44
CA MET A 148 -25.93 18.24 -12.44
C MET A 148 -24.54 18.39 -13.06
N GLY A 149 -24.26 17.66 -14.14
CA GLY A 149 -22.98 17.80 -14.85
C GLY A 149 -22.74 19.19 -15.45
N GLU A 150 -23.80 19.85 -15.93
CA GLU A 150 -23.73 21.25 -16.41
C GLU A 150 -23.53 22.24 -15.25
N VAL A 151 -24.10 21.95 -14.08
CA VAL A 151 -23.90 22.76 -12.86
C VAL A 151 -22.44 22.74 -12.42
N TYR A 152 -21.83 21.56 -12.27
CA TYR A 152 -20.41 21.46 -11.90
C TYR A 152 -19.48 22.06 -12.98
N ARG A 153 -19.82 21.90 -14.27
CA ARG A 153 -19.08 22.49 -15.40
C ARG A 153 -19.18 24.01 -15.46
N GLY A 154 -20.37 24.55 -15.17
CA GLY A 154 -20.68 25.99 -15.19
C GLY A 154 -20.14 26.75 -13.99
N SER A 155 -19.86 26.06 -12.88
CA SER A 155 -19.28 26.65 -11.67
C SER A 155 -17.94 27.38 -11.94
N CYS A 156 -17.65 28.39 -11.10
CA CYS A 156 -16.37 29.07 -11.10
C CYS A 156 -15.27 28.17 -10.50
N CYS A 157 -15.60 27.52 -9.38
CA CYS A 157 -14.74 26.58 -8.68
C CYS A 157 -15.61 25.61 -7.86
N ASN A 158 -15.26 24.33 -7.86
CA ASN A 158 -15.81 23.36 -6.93
C ASN A 158 -15.03 23.38 -5.62
N ILE A 159 -15.74 23.32 -4.50
CA ILE A 159 -15.19 23.16 -3.16
C ILE A 159 -15.40 21.70 -2.78
N ALA A 160 -14.31 20.94 -2.65
CA ALA A 160 -14.35 19.54 -2.32
C ALA A 160 -13.97 19.31 -0.86
N ALA A 161 -14.93 18.89 -0.04
CA ALA A 161 -14.75 18.50 1.36
C ALA A 161 -14.03 17.15 1.47
N THR A 162 -12.82 17.07 0.91
CA THR A 162 -12.18 15.80 0.52
C THR A 162 -11.91 14.89 1.71
N ALA A 163 -11.37 15.43 2.80
CA ALA A 163 -11.10 14.67 4.01
C ALA A 163 -12.30 14.55 4.98
N ALA A 164 -13.44 15.18 4.68
CA ALA A 164 -14.62 15.14 5.56
C ALA A 164 -15.41 13.84 5.35
N LYS A 165 -15.63 13.08 6.43
CA LYS A 165 -16.43 11.85 6.40
C LYS A 165 -17.92 12.14 6.31
N ASP A 166 -18.36 13.25 6.88
CA ASP A 166 -19.73 13.75 6.82
C ASP A 166 -19.80 15.27 7.09
N GLY A 167 -21.02 15.81 7.25
CA GLY A 167 -21.27 17.23 7.46
C GLY A 167 -20.72 17.84 8.76
N ARG A 168 -20.27 17.03 9.74
CA ARG A 168 -19.78 17.52 11.05
C ARG A 168 -18.32 17.94 11.03
N ASP A 169 -17.50 17.34 10.16
CA ASP A 169 -16.06 17.55 10.16
C ASP A 169 -15.69 18.97 9.70
N GLY A 170 -16.44 19.54 8.76
CA GLY A 170 -16.12 20.81 8.14
C GLY A 170 -14.93 20.73 7.18
N LEU A 171 -14.52 21.87 6.64
CA LEU A 171 -13.40 22.00 5.68
C LEU A 171 -12.07 22.31 6.37
N PHE A 172 -12.12 23.04 7.49
CA PHE A 172 -10.91 23.54 8.12
C PHE A 172 -10.29 22.54 9.10
N ARG A 173 -8.95 22.49 9.13
CA ARG A 173 -8.15 21.60 9.97
C ARG A 173 -7.06 22.38 10.70
N ARG A 174 -6.69 21.90 11.89
CA ARG A 174 -5.45 22.28 12.58
C ARG A 174 -4.38 21.26 12.21
N ARG A 175 -3.13 21.71 12.06
CA ARG A 175 -1.99 20.92 11.59
C ARG A 175 -0.69 21.44 12.18
N THR A 176 0.34 20.61 12.16
CA THR A 176 1.71 21.04 12.45
C THR A 176 2.42 21.45 11.17
N LEU A 177 3.40 22.35 11.26
CA LEU A 177 4.15 22.78 10.06
C LEU A 177 4.95 21.62 9.45
N LEU A 178 5.41 20.66 10.26
CA LEU A 178 6.11 19.46 9.79
C LEU A 178 5.26 18.56 8.88
N GLU A 179 3.93 18.59 9.00
CA GLU A 179 3.02 17.82 8.13
C GLU A 179 2.92 18.42 6.71
N VAL A 180 3.30 19.68 6.53
CA VAL A 180 3.14 20.43 5.27
C VAL A 180 4.44 21.01 4.73
N GLU A 181 5.49 21.15 5.53
CA GLU A 181 6.76 21.66 5.05
C GLU A 181 7.53 20.58 4.27
N PRO A 182 8.01 20.88 3.05
CA PRO A 182 8.90 19.98 2.33
C PRO A 182 10.15 19.66 3.17
N CYS A 183 10.41 18.37 3.37
CA CYS A 183 11.56 17.93 4.17
C CYS A 183 12.86 18.31 3.45
N ARG A 184 13.68 19.16 4.08
CA ARG A 184 14.95 19.62 3.51
C ARG A 184 16.10 18.79 4.07
N ILE A 185 16.88 18.16 3.19
CA ILE A 185 18.09 17.42 3.54
C ILE A 185 19.33 18.10 2.94
N GLN A 186 20.45 18.02 3.67
CA GLN A 186 21.74 18.49 3.17
C GLN A 186 22.60 17.27 2.87
N ALA A 187 22.92 17.03 1.60
CA ALA A 187 23.67 15.86 1.16
C ALA A 187 24.92 16.27 0.39
N THR A 188 25.99 15.50 0.53
CA THR A 188 27.25 15.69 -0.22
C THR A 188 27.42 14.48 -1.13
N TRP A 189 27.18 14.63 -2.42
CA TRP A 189 27.36 13.55 -3.40
C TRP A 189 28.80 13.60 -3.93
N THR A 190 29.40 12.45 -4.21
CA THR A 190 30.81 12.28 -4.60
C THR A 190 31.22 12.99 -5.90
N SER A 191 30.28 13.65 -6.60
CA SER A 191 30.54 14.39 -7.84
C SER A 191 29.86 15.76 -7.95
N SER A 192 29.27 16.35 -6.90
CA SER A 192 28.66 17.69 -7.01
C SER A 192 28.58 18.47 -5.69
N ARG A 193 28.45 19.79 -5.82
CA ARG A 193 28.45 20.83 -4.76
C ARG A 193 27.56 20.48 -3.56
N GLN A 194 27.90 21.03 -2.38
CA GLN A 194 27.01 21.03 -1.21
C GLN A 194 25.73 21.80 -1.54
N GLU A 195 24.66 21.08 -1.86
CA GLU A 195 23.35 21.65 -2.14
C GLU A 195 22.32 21.09 -1.15
N ALA A 196 21.29 21.88 -0.87
CA ALA A 196 20.14 21.42 -0.10
C ALA A 196 19.14 20.77 -1.05
N TYR A 197 18.75 19.54 -0.74
CA TYR A 197 17.73 18.79 -1.46
C TYR A 197 16.41 18.83 -0.69
N PHE A 198 15.30 18.79 -1.41
CA PHE A 198 13.98 18.63 -0.82
C PHE A 198 13.47 17.22 -1.08
N CYS A 199 13.15 16.49 -0.02
CA CYS A 199 12.48 15.22 -0.08
C CYS A 199 10.99 15.46 -0.33
N HIS A 200 10.48 14.87 -1.41
CA HIS A 200 9.09 14.98 -1.80
C HIS A 200 8.41 13.62 -1.63
N ASN A 201 7.23 13.61 -1.00
CA ASN A 201 6.37 12.43 -1.01
C ASN A 201 5.71 12.32 -2.39
N LEU A 202 6.04 11.26 -3.13
CA LEU A 202 5.52 11.03 -4.49
C LEU A 202 4.02 10.70 -4.48
N ASP A 203 3.53 10.18 -3.37
CA ASP A 203 2.16 9.67 -3.22
C ASP A 203 1.24 10.68 -2.50
N ILE A 204 1.67 11.95 -2.40
CA ILE A 204 0.91 12.99 -1.67
C ILE A 204 -0.51 13.14 -2.19
N TRP A 205 -0.72 13.02 -3.50
CA TRP A 205 -2.05 13.13 -4.09
C TRP A 205 -2.93 11.93 -3.73
N ASP A 206 -2.37 10.73 -3.85
CA ASP A 206 -3.08 9.49 -3.57
C ASP A 206 -3.52 9.45 -2.10
N ILE A 207 -2.59 9.81 -1.20
CA ILE A 207 -2.83 9.86 0.24
C ILE A 207 -3.81 10.97 0.62
N GLU A 208 -3.70 12.17 0.06
CA GLU A 208 -4.49 13.33 0.53
C GLU A 208 -5.81 13.53 -0.20
N ILE A 209 -5.98 12.91 -1.36
CA ILE A 209 -7.14 13.11 -2.25
C ILE A 209 -7.78 11.78 -2.63
N ASP A 210 -7.06 10.89 -3.33
CA ASP A 210 -7.69 9.72 -3.98
C ASP A 210 -8.18 8.67 -2.96
N GLU A 211 -7.45 8.47 -1.87
CA GLU A 211 -7.82 7.55 -0.78
C GLU A 211 -8.67 8.21 0.32
N ARG A 212 -9.40 9.30 0.01
CA ARG A 212 -10.19 10.04 1.00
C ARG A 212 -11.69 9.76 0.91
N PRO A 213 -12.45 9.96 2.01
CA PRO A 213 -13.87 9.61 2.09
C PRO A 213 -14.73 10.17 0.95
N LEU A 214 -14.42 11.38 0.47
CA LEU A 214 -15.18 11.99 -0.61
C LEU A 214 -15.08 11.20 -1.92
N LEU A 215 -13.89 10.73 -2.29
CA LEU A 215 -13.66 10.03 -3.56
C LEU A 215 -14.15 8.58 -3.53
N ALA A 216 -14.50 8.05 -2.36
CA ALA A 216 -15.22 6.80 -2.24
C ALA A 216 -16.67 6.87 -2.78
N ARG A 217 -17.20 8.05 -3.15
CA ARG A 217 -18.55 8.19 -3.72
C ARG A 217 -18.49 8.23 -5.25
N ALA A 218 -19.25 7.35 -5.92
CA ALA A 218 -19.24 7.28 -7.38
C ALA A 218 -19.72 8.58 -8.07
N TRP A 219 -20.67 9.29 -7.47
CA TRP A 219 -21.14 10.59 -7.98
C TRP A 219 -20.05 11.66 -8.00
N VAL A 220 -19.12 11.62 -7.04
CA VAL A 220 -18.01 12.58 -6.93
C VAL A 220 -17.09 12.49 -8.13
N THR A 221 -16.96 11.33 -8.79
CA THR A 221 -16.20 11.22 -10.04
C THR A 221 -16.72 12.21 -11.08
N GLN A 222 -18.04 12.32 -11.25
CA GLN A 222 -18.65 13.28 -12.18
C GLN A 222 -18.46 14.73 -11.69
N GLU A 223 -18.72 14.99 -10.41
CA GLU A 223 -18.60 16.31 -9.78
C GLU A 223 -17.18 16.89 -9.96
N LEU A 224 -16.16 16.07 -9.70
CA LEU A 224 -14.78 16.45 -9.90
C LEU A 224 -14.48 16.57 -11.39
N ASN A 225 -14.59 15.50 -12.20
CA ASN A 225 -14.12 15.51 -13.59
C ASN A 225 -14.78 16.60 -14.46
N LEU A 226 -16.02 16.99 -14.19
CA LEU A 226 -16.72 18.06 -14.93
C LEU A 226 -16.40 19.46 -14.41
N SER A 227 -16.02 19.62 -13.15
CA SER A 227 -15.56 20.91 -12.64
C SER A 227 -14.17 21.27 -13.18
N ARG A 228 -14.08 22.46 -13.78
CA ARG A 228 -12.83 22.95 -14.38
C ARG A 228 -11.75 23.28 -13.36
N ARG A 229 -12.18 23.65 -12.15
CA ARG A 229 -11.34 24.10 -11.03
C ARG A 229 -11.90 23.46 -9.77
N SER A 230 -11.03 22.91 -8.94
CA SER A 230 -11.40 22.26 -7.69
C SER A 230 -10.41 22.65 -6.59
N LEU A 231 -10.96 23.12 -5.47
CA LEU A 231 -10.24 23.30 -4.22
C LEU A 231 -10.57 22.13 -3.31
N HIS A 232 -9.58 21.29 -3.05
CA HIS A 232 -9.72 20.14 -2.18
C HIS A 232 -9.23 20.49 -0.79
N PHE A 233 -10.11 20.34 0.19
CA PHE A 233 -9.77 20.43 1.60
C PHE A 233 -9.37 19.04 2.08
N GLY A 234 -8.07 18.74 1.97
CA GLY A 234 -7.43 17.49 2.38
C GLY A 234 -7.29 17.36 3.90
N ARG A 235 -6.58 16.32 4.35
CA ARG A 235 -6.40 16.05 5.79
C ARG A 235 -5.44 17.06 6.39
N THR A 236 -4.33 17.31 5.70
CA THR A 236 -3.27 18.21 6.18
C THR A 236 -3.35 19.58 5.54
N GLN A 237 -3.73 19.69 4.27
CA GLN A 237 -3.69 20.97 3.55
C GLN A 237 -4.72 21.11 2.45
N THR A 238 -4.80 22.33 1.92
CA THR A 238 -5.63 22.64 0.76
C THR A 238 -4.85 22.33 -0.51
N PHE A 239 -5.51 21.64 -1.44
CA PHE A 239 -4.98 21.31 -2.75
C PHE A 239 -5.80 22.01 -3.83
N TRP A 240 -5.12 22.31 -4.93
CA TRP A 240 -5.68 22.88 -6.12
C TRP A 240 -5.58 21.90 -7.26
N GLU A 241 -6.68 21.78 -8.01
CA GLU A 241 -6.72 21.06 -9.26
C GLU A 241 -7.44 21.87 -10.34
N CYS A 242 -6.85 21.87 -11.54
CA CYS A 242 -7.53 22.28 -12.76
C CYS A 242 -7.08 21.40 -13.94
N THR A 243 -7.62 21.64 -15.14
CA THR A 243 -7.29 20.88 -16.36
C THR A 243 -5.84 21.00 -16.83
N GLN A 244 -5.02 21.87 -16.24
CA GLN A 244 -3.61 22.04 -16.62
C GLN A 244 -2.61 21.84 -15.45
N ARG A 245 -3.06 21.92 -14.20
CA ARG A 245 -2.14 22.00 -13.05
C ARG A 245 -2.76 21.45 -11.78
N ARG A 246 -1.93 20.75 -11.00
CA ARG A 246 -2.14 20.39 -9.60
C ARG A 246 -1.11 21.10 -8.73
N ALA A 247 -1.57 21.67 -7.62
CA ALA A 247 -0.75 22.41 -6.65
C ALA A 247 -1.28 22.17 -5.23
N CYS A 248 -0.50 22.50 -4.21
CA CYS A 248 -0.94 22.47 -2.82
C CYS A 248 -0.22 23.54 -2.01
N GLU A 249 -0.61 23.77 -0.75
CA GLU A 249 0.03 24.79 0.09
C GLU A 249 1.55 24.58 0.21
N SER A 250 2.04 23.34 0.32
CA SER A 250 3.47 23.00 0.31
C SER A 250 4.18 23.30 -1.01
N TYR A 251 3.46 23.20 -2.12
CA TYR A 251 3.98 23.33 -3.48
C TYR A 251 3.05 24.27 -4.29
N PRO A 252 3.11 25.59 -4.02
CA PRO A 252 2.15 26.56 -4.53
C PRO A 252 2.12 26.64 -6.06
N ASP A 253 3.24 26.38 -6.71
CA ASP A 253 3.35 26.51 -8.17
C ASP A 253 3.05 25.19 -8.89
N ARG A 254 3.50 24.04 -8.38
CA ARG A 254 3.25 22.70 -8.93
C ARG A 254 3.74 21.59 -7.98
N ILE A 255 2.96 20.52 -7.83
CA ILE A 255 3.43 19.30 -7.13
C ILE A 255 4.53 18.60 -7.96
N PRO A 256 5.70 18.29 -7.38
CA PRO A 256 6.79 17.58 -8.08
C PRO A 256 6.38 16.22 -8.65
N ASN A 257 6.95 15.81 -9.80
CA ASN A 257 6.69 14.55 -10.52
C ASN A 257 5.25 14.29 -11.00
N PHE A 258 4.32 15.20 -10.75
CA PHE A 258 2.98 15.12 -11.31
C PHE A 258 2.95 15.65 -12.75
N LYS A 259 2.97 14.73 -13.74
CA LYS A 259 2.96 15.08 -15.18
C LYS A 259 1.57 15.40 -15.72
N ALA A 260 0.51 14.83 -15.14
CA ALA A 260 -0.85 14.99 -15.65
C ALA A 260 -1.66 15.97 -14.79
N ALA A 261 -2.37 16.86 -15.46
CA ALA A 261 -3.47 17.59 -14.85
C ALA A 261 -4.63 16.63 -14.51
N LYS A 262 -5.70 17.18 -13.94
CA LYS A 262 -6.97 16.49 -13.69
C LYS A 262 -7.26 15.42 -14.75
N PRO A 263 -7.62 14.16 -14.38
CA PRO A 263 -8.30 13.27 -15.32
C PRO A 263 -9.54 14.05 -15.75
N SER A 264 -9.44 14.62 -16.93
CA SER A 264 -10.39 15.54 -17.50
C SER A 264 -10.75 14.93 -18.82
N LEU A 265 -11.90 15.29 -19.37
CA LEU A 265 -12.34 14.85 -20.70
C LEU A 265 -11.49 15.49 -21.82
N HIS A 266 -10.23 15.81 -21.54
CA HIS A 266 -9.29 16.45 -22.43
C HIS A 266 -8.08 15.52 -22.71
N PRO A 267 -7.66 15.38 -23.98
CA PRO A 267 -6.54 14.52 -24.38
C PRO A 267 -5.22 14.82 -23.70
N SER A 268 -4.97 16.06 -23.27
CA SER A 268 -3.75 16.47 -22.56
C SER A 268 -3.62 15.86 -21.15
N SER A 269 -4.66 15.21 -20.62
CA SER A 269 -4.59 14.41 -19.39
C SER A 269 -3.97 13.02 -19.62
N LEU A 270 -3.66 12.69 -20.87
CA LEU A 270 -2.91 11.51 -21.28
C LEU A 270 -1.42 11.86 -21.36
N ASP A 271 -0.56 10.95 -20.93
CA ASP A 271 0.90 11.06 -21.14
C ASP A 271 1.19 10.74 -22.61
N LEU A 272 1.08 11.77 -23.46
CA LEU A 272 1.26 11.64 -24.91
C LEU A 272 2.71 11.34 -25.31
N ASP A 273 3.67 11.60 -24.40
CA ASP A 273 5.11 11.39 -24.61
C ASP A 273 5.59 10.00 -24.18
N ASN A 274 4.70 9.12 -23.71
CA ASN A 274 5.07 7.77 -23.29
C ASN A 274 5.50 6.92 -24.50
N PRO A 275 6.77 6.47 -24.57
CA PRO A 275 7.32 5.77 -25.74
C PRO A 275 6.77 4.35 -25.93
N PHE A 276 6.06 3.81 -24.94
CA PHE A 276 5.36 2.53 -25.04
C PHE A 276 3.92 2.67 -25.57
N ARG A 277 3.45 3.90 -25.82
CA ARG A 277 2.12 4.16 -26.37
C ARG A 277 2.16 4.29 -27.89
N PHE A 278 1.77 3.23 -28.57
CA PHE A 278 1.60 3.21 -30.02
C PHE A 278 0.26 3.88 -30.39
N TYR A 279 0.22 5.20 -30.60
CA TYR A 279 -1.04 5.88 -30.95
C TYR A 279 -1.34 5.97 -32.45
N ASP A 280 -2.55 5.53 -32.77
CA ASP A 280 -3.47 6.17 -33.71
C ASP A 280 -4.38 7.10 -32.90
N GLY A 281 -4.47 8.39 -33.27
CA GLY A 281 -5.26 9.40 -32.55
C GLY A 281 -6.77 9.14 -32.48
N ARG A 282 -7.27 8.11 -33.19
CA ARG A 282 -8.68 7.70 -33.22
C ARG A 282 -9.24 7.12 -31.90
N PHE A 283 -8.40 6.71 -30.94
CA PHE A 283 -8.86 6.02 -29.72
C PHE A 283 -8.71 6.80 -28.40
N ILE A 284 -8.32 8.08 -28.47
CA ILE A 284 -8.10 8.95 -27.29
C ILE A 284 -9.33 8.97 -26.36
N ALA A 285 -10.55 9.07 -26.92
CA ALA A 285 -11.77 9.08 -26.12
C ALA A 285 -11.99 7.77 -25.33
N HIS A 286 -11.56 6.64 -25.86
CA HIS A 286 -11.68 5.35 -25.17
C HIS A 286 -10.70 5.22 -24.00
N GLU A 287 -9.51 5.80 -24.10
CA GLU A 287 -8.57 5.84 -22.97
C GLU A 287 -9.04 6.73 -21.84
N LEU A 288 -9.59 7.89 -22.19
CA LEU A 288 -10.24 8.77 -21.22
C LEU A 288 -11.40 8.01 -20.54
N TRP A 289 -12.18 7.27 -21.33
CA TRP A 289 -13.26 6.45 -20.81
C TRP A 289 -12.78 5.33 -19.87
N GLU A 290 -11.70 4.63 -20.22
CA GLU A 290 -11.09 3.62 -19.35
C GLU A 290 -10.74 4.21 -17.98
N LYS A 291 -10.03 5.35 -17.96
CA LYS A 291 -9.67 6.03 -16.70
C LYS A 291 -10.90 6.45 -15.89
N ILE A 292 -11.93 6.98 -16.57
CA ILE A 292 -13.19 7.39 -15.94
C ILE A 292 -13.89 6.18 -15.32
N VAL A 293 -14.06 5.10 -16.08
CA VAL A 293 -14.75 3.90 -15.58
C VAL A 293 -13.99 3.25 -14.44
N ASN A 294 -12.65 3.21 -14.53
CA ASN A 294 -11.81 2.71 -13.45
C ASN A 294 -12.08 3.50 -12.16
N LEU A 295 -11.89 4.82 -12.17
CA LEU A 295 -12.14 5.69 -11.01
C LEU A 295 -13.59 5.61 -10.51
N TYR A 296 -14.57 5.66 -11.41
CA TYR A 296 -15.99 5.64 -11.11
C TYR A 296 -16.44 4.31 -10.46
N SER A 297 -15.90 3.19 -10.93
CA SER A 297 -16.33 1.86 -10.49
C SER A 297 -15.91 1.52 -9.06
N HIS A 298 -14.83 2.13 -8.57
CA HIS A 298 -14.37 2.03 -7.18
C HIS A 298 -15.32 2.74 -6.19
N GLY A 299 -16.13 3.69 -6.65
CA GLY A 299 -17.03 4.45 -5.80
C GLY A 299 -18.32 3.71 -5.43
N GLU A 300 -18.80 3.97 -4.21
CA GLU A 300 -20.10 3.55 -3.71
C GLU A 300 -21.24 4.37 -4.34
N LEU A 301 -22.36 3.70 -4.63
CA LEU A 301 -23.58 4.33 -5.14
C LEU A 301 -24.55 4.62 -4.00
N THR A 302 -25.26 5.75 -4.09
CA THR A 302 -26.34 6.07 -3.13
C THR A 302 -27.56 5.16 -3.33
N PHE A 303 -27.97 4.92 -4.57
CA PHE A 303 -28.99 3.92 -4.91
C PHE A 303 -28.46 2.93 -5.93
N GLU A 304 -27.96 1.78 -5.43
CA GLU A 304 -27.31 0.77 -6.26
C GLU A 304 -28.13 0.38 -7.49
N SER A 305 -29.43 0.11 -7.36
CA SER A 305 -30.24 -0.39 -8.47
C SER A 305 -30.48 0.62 -9.60
N LYS A 306 -30.37 1.93 -9.36
CA LYS A 306 -30.79 2.98 -10.31
C LYS A 306 -29.66 3.92 -10.77
N ASP A 307 -28.64 4.14 -9.94
CA ASP A 307 -27.72 5.28 -10.16
C ASP A 307 -26.57 4.99 -11.13
N LYS A 308 -26.17 3.72 -11.36
CA LYS A 308 -24.86 3.42 -12.02
C LYS A 308 -24.67 4.11 -13.38
N LEU A 309 -25.64 3.97 -14.29
CA LEU A 309 -25.51 4.59 -15.63
C LEU A 309 -25.83 6.09 -15.60
N ILE A 310 -26.73 6.53 -14.72
CA ILE A 310 -27.12 7.94 -14.61
C ILE A 310 -25.94 8.78 -14.11
N ALA A 311 -25.24 8.31 -13.08
CA ALA A 311 -24.14 9.02 -12.43
C ALA A 311 -22.89 9.19 -13.30
N VAL A 312 -22.70 8.34 -14.33
CA VAL A 312 -21.58 8.45 -15.28
C VAL A 312 -22.01 9.08 -16.62
N SER A 313 -23.32 9.27 -16.85
CA SER A 313 -23.87 9.76 -18.12
C SER A 313 -23.36 11.14 -18.52
N GLY A 314 -23.12 12.02 -17.54
CA GLY A 314 -22.55 13.34 -17.77
C GLY A 314 -21.12 13.25 -18.30
N LEU A 315 -20.32 12.29 -17.82
CA LEU A 315 -18.97 12.07 -18.32
C LEU A 315 -18.98 11.47 -19.73
N ALA A 316 -19.82 10.46 -19.97
CA ALA A 316 -19.98 9.84 -21.28
C ALA A 316 -20.35 10.87 -22.37
N ARG A 317 -21.31 11.76 -22.08
CA ARG A 317 -21.76 12.82 -23.00
C ARG A 317 -20.63 13.77 -23.43
N ASN A 318 -19.63 13.96 -22.58
CA ASN A 318 -18.57 14.92 -22.80
C ASN A 318 -17.29 14.31 -23.40
N LEU A 319 -17.30 13.02 -23.77
CA LEU A 319 -16.17 12.39 -24.47
C LEU A 319 -16.10 12.75 -25.96
N GLY A 320 -17.13 13.40 -26.51
CA GLY A 320 -17.18 13.78 -27.93
C GLY A 320 -17.43 12.60 -28.89
N LEU A 321 -17.80 11.43 -28.37
CA LEU A 321 -18.21 10.28 -29.18
C LEU A 321 -19.70 10.36 -29.54
N PRO A 322 -20.13 9.87 -30.72
CA PRO A 322 -21.53 9.95 -31.15
C PRO A 322 -22.46 9.17 -30.21
N PRO A 323 -23.57 9.76 -29.71
CA PRO A 323 -24.44 9.12 -28.71
C PRO A 323 -25.00 7.76 -29.12
N GLU A 324 -25.28 7.54 -30.40
CA GLU A 324 -25.80 6.30 -30.96
C GLU A 324 -24.82 5.12 -30.88
N THR A 325 -23.54 5.41 -30.62
CA THR A 325 -22.51 4.38 -30.44
C THR A 325 -22.39 3.92 -28.99
N TYR A 326 -23.07 4.55 -28.04
CA TYR A 326 -23.04 4.19 -26.63
C TYR A 326 -23.91 2.97 -26.33
N LEU A 327 -23.33 1.98 -25.65
CA LEU A 327 -23.91 0.66 -25.37
C LEU A 327 -23.81 0.37 -23.87
N ALA A 328 -24.63 1.05 -23.08
CA ALA A 328 -24.76 0.86 -21.63
C ALA A 328 -23.40 0.82 -20.89
N GLY A 329 -22.53 1.79 -21.10
CA GLY A 329 -21.20 1.86 -20.47
C GLY A 329 -20.04 1.42 -21.38
N LEU A 330 -20.33 0.83 -22.54
CA LEU A 330 -19.36 0.53 -23.59
C LEU A 330 -19.65 1.34 -24.85
N TRP A 331 -18.78 1.24 -25.85
CA TRP A 331 -18.92 1.94 -27.13
C TRP A 331 -18.84 0.96 -28.29
N ARG A 332 -19.62 1.17 -29.35
CA ARG A 332 -19.68 0.29 -30.53
C ARG A 332 -18.31 0.18 -31.22
N GLN A 333 -17.57 1.29 -31.30
CA GLN A 333 -16.22 1.29 -31.87
C GLN A 333 -15.26 0.54 -30.93
N GLY A 334 -14.63 -0.53 -31.42
CA GLY A 334 -13.72 -1.35 -30.64
C GLY A 334 -14.39 -2.10 -29.49
N LEU A 335 -15.66 -2.47 -29.66
CA LEU A 335 -16.42 -3.22 -28.66
C LEU A 335 -15.76 -4.56 -28.34
N GLU A 336 -15.07 -5.17 -29.32
CA GLU A 336 -14.36 -6.44 -29.17
C GLU A 336 -13.40 -6.43 -27.99
N GLU A 337 -12.55 -5.40 -27.90
CA GLU A 337 -11.57 -5.27 -26.82
C GLU A 337 -12.22 -4.79 -25.51
N GLN A 338 -13.20 -3.90 -25.61
CA GLN A 338 -13.95 -3.40 -24.46
C GLN A 338 -14.72 -4.50 -23.72
N LEU A 339 -15.15 -5.55 -24.43
CA LEU A 339 -15.76 -6.72 -23.83
C LEU A 339 -14.80 -7.45 -22.89
N LEU A 340 -13.48 -7.26 -22.97
CA LEU A 340 -12.50 -7.90 -22.09
C LEU A 340 -12.34 -7.20 -20.73
N TRP A 341 -13.30 -6.38 -20.32
CA TRP A 341 -13.32 -5.82 -18.97
C TRP A 341 -13.29 -6.93 -17.91
N CYS A 342 -12.75 -6.66 -16.72
CA CYS A 342 -12.71 -7.63 -15.62
C CYS A 342 -12.85 -6.94 -14.25
N VAL A 343 -13.25 -7.70 -13.24
CA VAL A 343 -13.34 -7.22 -11.85
C VAL A 343 -11.96 -7.13 -11.22
N LEU A 344 -11.69 -6.04 -10.47
CA LEU A 344 -10.49 -5.91 -9.66
C LEU A 344 -10.74 -6.53 -8.27
N LYS A 345 -9.91 -7.49 -7.85
CA LYS A 345 -9.98 -8.10 -6.51
C LYS A 345 -8.86 -7.51 -5.64
N GLU A 346 -9.19 -6.47 -4.87
CA GLU A 346 -8.28 -5.86 -3.90
C GLU A 346 -8.48 -6.46 -2.51
N GLY A 347 -7.51 -7.24 -2.00
CA GLY A 347 -7.56 -7.80 -0.65
C GLY A 347 -8.79 -8.70 -0.41
N GLN A 348 -8.90 -9.30 0.78
CA GLN A 348 -10.01 -10.21 1.10
C GLN A 348 -11.31 -9.49 1.50
N THR A 349 -11.39 -8.17 1.39
CA THR A 349 -12.54 -7.37 1.81
C THR A 349 -13.27 -6.76 0.63
N THR A 350 -14.06 -7.59 -0.05
CA THR A 350 -15.45 -7.27 -0.37
C THR A 350 -16.28 -8.55 -0.27
N MET A 351 -16.70 -8.87 0.96
CA MET A 351 -17.95 -9.59 1.17
C MET A 351 -19.11 -8.65 0.87
N SER A 352 -19.32 -8.39 -0.42
CA SER A 352 -20.52 -7.83 -1.05
C SER A 352 -20.19 -7.82 -2.56
N THR A 353 -20.52 -8.82 -3.36
CA THR A 353 -21.89 -9.26 -3.61
C THR A 353 -21.87 -10.66 -4.27
N ALA A 354 -22.33 -11.69 -3.55
CA ALA A 354 -22.71 -12.96 -4.16
C ALA A 354 -24.03 -12.86 -4.97
N ALA A 355 -24.59 -11.66 -5.13
CA ALA A 355 -25.79 -11.40 -5.92
C ALA A 355 -25.55 -10.20 -6.85
N GLY A 356 -25.85 -10.33 -8.14
CA GLY A 356 -25.98 -9.14 -8.99
C GLY A 356 -27.00 -8.15 -8.40
N PRO A 357 -27.14 -6.93 -8.97
CA PRO A 357 -28.16 -6.00 -8.50
C PRO A 357 -29.53 -6.70 -8.44
N ALA A 358 -30.27 -6.50 -7.34
CA ALA A 358 -31.56 -7.17 -7.11
C ALA A 358 -32.60 -6.91 -8.23
N VAL A 359 -32.36 -5.86 -9.02
CA VAL A 359 -33.15 -5.45 -10.18
C VAL A 359 -32.23 -5.36 -11.40
N TYR A 360 -32.73 -5.75 -12.57
CA TYR A 360 -32.02 -5.59 -13.84
C TYR A 360 -31.55 -4.14 -14.06
N ARG A 361 -30.29 -3.97 -14.43
CA ARG A 361 -29.66 -2.65 -14.64
C ARG A 361 -29.05 -2.48 -16.03
N ALA A 362 -28.33 -3.49 -16.50
CA ALA A 362 -27.66 -3.50 -17.79
C ALA A 362 -27.48 -4.96 -18.27
N PRO A 363 -27.29 -5.20 -19.59
CA PRO A 363 -26.97 -6.52 -20.12
C PRO A 363 -25.69 -7.11 -19.52
N SER A 364 -25.58 -8.43 -19.39
CA SER A 364 -24.44 -9.09 -18.71
C SER A 364 -23.09 -8.82 -19.35
N TRP A 365 -23.05 -8.45 -20.63
CA TRP A 365 -21.81 -8.11 -21.34
C TRP A 365 -21.29 -6.70 -21.02
N SER A 366 -22.10 -5.85 -20.38
CA SER A 366 -21.68 -4.54 -19.89
C SER A 366 -21.12 -4.65 -18.46
N TRP A 367 -20.03 -3.93 -18.19
CA TRP A 367 -19.48 -3.78 -16.84
C TRP A 367 -20.47 -3.13 -15.87
N ALA A 368 -21.42 -2.34 -16.36
CA ALA A 368 -22.44 -1.70 -15.53
C ALA A 368 -23.44 -2.70 -14.91
N SER A 369 -23.41 -3.96 -15.36
CA SER A 369 -24.25 -5.05 -14.84
C SER A 369 -23.80 -5.59 -13.48
N ILE A 370 -22.64 -5.16 -12.97
CA ILE A 370 -22.11 -5.56 -11.66
C ILE A 370 -21.86 -4.35 -10.75
N ASN A 371 -21.61 -4.65 -9.47
CA ASN A 371 -21.14 -3.70 -8.48
C ASN A 371 -19.64 -3.93 -8.23
N GLY A 372 -18.95 -2.88 -7.79
CA GLY A 372 -17.52 -2.94 -7.47
C GLY A 372 -16.59 -2.49 -8.60
N PRO A 373 -15.28 -2.50 -8.31
CA PRO A 373 -14.25 -1.96 -9.18
C PRO A 373 -14.02 -2.84 -10.41
N VAL A 374 -13.96 -2.20 -11.58
CA VAL A 374 -13.73 -2.86 -12.87
C VAL A 374 -12.58 -2.21 -13.62
N LEU A 375 -11.84 -3.03 -14.34
CA LEU A 375 -10.88 -2.59 -15.35
C LEU A 375 -11.53 -2.76 -16.73
N VAL A 376 -11.62 -1.70 -17.51
CA VAL A 376 -12.01 -1.75 -18.93
C VAL A 376 -10.75 -1.64 -19.78
N LYS A 377 -10.71 -2.29 -20.95
CA LYS A 377 -9.56 -2.19 -21.85
C LYS A 377 -9.80 -1.17 -22.96
N THR A 378 -8.79 -0.35 -23.23
CA THR A 378 -8.76 0.54 -24.39
C THR A 378 -8.56 -0.25 -25.70
N PRO A 379 -9.41 -0.05 -26.72
CA PRO A 379 -9.18 -0.60 -28.06
C PRO A 379 -7.92 -0.03 -28.71
N THR A 380 -7.08 -0.90 -29.29
CA THR A 380 -5.93 -0.49 -30.11
C THR A 380 -5.98 -1.15 -31.48
N MET A 381 -5.38 -0.53 -32.50
CA MET A 381 -5.30 -1.13 -33.84
C MET A 381 -4.62 -2.50 -33.83
N LEU A 382 -3.63 -2.70 -32.96
CA LEU A 382 -2.96 -3.99 -32.80
C LEU A 382 -3.91 -5.01 -32.18
N ALA A 383 -4.61 -4.66 -31.10
CA ALA A 383 -5.60 -5.53 -30.48
C ALA A 383 -6.71 -5.94 -31.45
N LEU A 384 -7.25 -4.99 -32.22
CA LEU A 384 -8.30 -5.25 -33.21
C LEU A 384 -7.84 -6.16 -34.36
N LYS A 385 -6.57 -6.10 -34.76
CA LYS A 385 -5.99 -7.06 -35.73
C LYS A 385 -5.91 -8.49 -35.20
N HIS A 386 -5.86 -8.65 -33.88
CA HIS A 386 -5.78 -9.93 -33.19
C HIS A 386 -7.13 -10.39 -32.61
N ALA A 387 -8.21 -9.67 -32.91
CA ALA A 387 -9.56 -10.04 -32.50
C ALA A 387 -9.97 -11.39 -33.15
N SER A 388 -10.50 -12.29 -32.33
CA SER A 388 -11.00 -13.62 -32.72
C SER A 388 -12.52 -13.70 -32.80
N ILE A 389 -13.19 -12.58 -32.57
CA ILE A 389 -14.65 -12.42 -32.67
C ILE A 389 -14.98 -11.33 -33.69
N GLU A 390 -16.21 -11.39 -34.22
CA GLU A 390 -16.79 -10.35 -35.07
C GLU A 390 -18.12 -9.89 -34.47
N VAL A 391 -18.27 -8.59 -34.24
CA VAL A 391 -19.51 -7.98 -33.75
C VAL A 391 -20.47 -7.77 -34.92
N LEU A 392 -21.45 -8.66 -35.05
CA LEU A 392 -22.47 -8.58 -36.11
C LEU A 392 -23.49 -7.48 -35.80
N ASP A 393 -23.99 -7.45 -34.56
CA ASP A 393 -24.99 -6.48 -34.13
C ASP A 393 -24.93 -6.23 -32.61
N ALA A 394 -25.29 -5.02 -32.18
CA ALA A 394 -25.27 -4.62 -30.78
C ALA A 394 -26.20 -3.43 -30.58
N LYS A 395 -27.16 -3.55 -29.66
CA LYS A 395 -28.16 -2.51 -29.39
C LYS A 395 -28.60 -2.52 -27.93
N THR A 396 -28.85 -1.34 -27.39
CA THR A 396 -29.49 -1.13 -26.08
C THR A 396 -30.78 -0.34 -26.23
N GLU A 397 -31.76 -0.63 -25.38
CA GLU A 397 -32.99 0.13 -25.29
C GLU A 397 -32.97 1.00 -24.03
N PHE A 398 -33.15 2.31 -24.19
CA PHE A 398 -33.08 3.28 -23.10
C PHE A 398 -34.42 3.41 -22.39
N VAL A 399 -34.39 3.61 -21.07
CA VAL A 399 -35.60 3.93 -20.27
C VAL A 399 -36.14 5.30 -20.67
N ASP A 400 -35.24 6.26 -20.92
CA ASP A 400 -35.57 7.60 -21.39
C ASP A 400 -34.89 7.84 -22.75
N PRO A 401 -35.63 7.80 -23.87
CA PRO A 401 -35.09 8.03 -25.20
C PRO A 401 -34.39 9.40 -25.38
N SER A 402 -34.70 10.39 -24.53
CA SER A 402 -34.04 11.70 -24.55
C SER A 402 -32.64 11.68 -23.91
N ASN A 403 -32.29 10.60 -23.20
CA ASN A 403 -30.98 10.43 -22.56
C ASN A 403 -30.29 9.13 -23.02
N PRO A 404 -29.61 9.14 -24.19
CA PRO A 404 -28.94 7.96 -24.75
C PRO A 404 -27.74 7.46 -23.93
N PHE A 405 -27.33 8.18 -22.88
CA PHE A 405 -26.27 7.77 -21.95
C PHE A 405 -26.81 7.28 -20.60
N GLY A 406 -28.14 7.27 -20.43
CA GLY A 406 -28.81 6.98 -19.18
C GLY A 406 -29.09 5.50 -18.95
N GLN A 407 -30.08 5.24 -18.09
CA GLN A 407 -30.51 3.89 -17.75
C GLN A 407 -31.09 3.14 -18.95
N VAL A 408 -30.83 1.83 -19.02
CA VAL A 408 -31.34 0.94 -20.07
C VAL A 408 -32.37 -0.06 -19.54
N GLN A 409 -33.38 -0.38 -20.35
CA GLN A 409 -34.41 -1.38 -20.04
C GLN A 409 -34.04 -2.77 -20.55
N SER A 410 -33.27 -2.84 -21.64
CA SER A 410 -32.87 -4.11 -22.29
C SER A 410 -31.67 -3.86 -23.21
N GLY A 411 -31.05 -4.93 -23.72
CA GLY A 411 -30.04 -4.84 -24.77
C GLY A 411 -29.57 -6.23 -25.23
N PHE A 412 -29.06 -6.30 -26.45
CA PHE A 412 -28.52 -7.54 -27.03
C PHE A 412 -27.20 -7.28 -27.76
N LEU A 413 -26.40 -8.34 -27.85
CA LEU A 413 -25.14 -8.39 -28.57
C LEU A 413 -25.09 -9.69 -29.36
N ARG A 414 -24.91 -9.59 -30.68
CA ARG A 414 -24.79 -10.73 -31.59
C ARG A 414 -23.36 -10.80 -32.12
N LEU A 415 -22.68 -11.89 -31.79
CA LEU A 415 -21.29 -12.14 -32.16
C LEU A 415 -21.20 -13.35 -33.10
N ARG A 416 -20.22 -13.32 -34.01
CA ARG A 416 -19.67 -14.53 -34.63
C ARG A 416 -18.35 -14.85 -33.92
N CYS A 417 -18.25 -16.06 -33.38
CA CYS A 417 -17.10 -16.51 -32.58
C CYS A 417 -16.97 -18.03 -32.59
N MET A 418 -15.83 -18.53 -32.15
CA MET A 418 -15.67 -19.93 -31.76
C MET A 418 -15.90 -20.07 -30.25
N LEU A 419 -16.67 -21.09 -29.87
CA LEU A 419 -16.93 -21.43 -28.47
C LEU A 419 -16.29 -22.77 -28.13
N ALA A 420 -15.50 -22.75 -27.07
CA ALA A 420 -14.78 -23.89 -26.52
C ALA A 420 -15.49 -24.37 -25.24
N ARG A 421 -15.93 -25.63 -25.17
CA ARG A 421 -16.58 -26.19 -23.96
C ARG A 421 -15.51 -26.79 -23.01
N GLY A 422 -15.54 -26.42 -21.74
CA GLY A 422 -14.62 -26.91 -20.70
C GLY A 422 -15.29 -27.19 -19.35
N TYR A 423 -14.56 -27.81 -18.42
CA TYR A 423 -15.03 -28.13 -17.05
C TYR A 423 -14.02 -27.63 -16.01
N LEU A 424 -14.51 -27.18 -14.85
CA LEU A 424 -13.66 -26.80 -13.71
C LEU A 424 -13.44 -28.01 -12.79
N ARG A 425 -12.20 -28.55 -12.75
CA ARG A 425 -11.90 -29.83 -12.07
C ARG A 425 -11.03 -29.75 -10.81
N GLU A 426 -10.25 -28.69 -10.59
CA GLU A 426 -9.33 -28.59 -9.45
C GLU A 426 -8.97 -27.13 -9.12
N ARG A 427 -8.86 -26.76 -7.83
CA ARG A 427 -8.42 -25.43 -7.35
C ARG A 427 -6.92 -25.50 -7.02
N ILE A 428 -6.06 -24.85 -7.81
CA ILE A 428 -4.64 -24.69 -7.48
C ILE A 428 -4.41 -23.24 -7.04
N GLU A 429 -4.29 -23.00 -5.74
CA GLU A 429 -3.98 -21.67 -5.19
C GLU A 429 -2.47 -21.39 -5.28
N VAL A 430 -2.01 -20.89 -6.42
CA VAL A 430 -0.60 -20.48 -6.57
C VAL A 430 -0.40 -19.02 -6.14
N MET A 431 -1.44 -18.19 -6.18
CA MET A 431 -1.48 -16.83 -5.63
C MET A 431 -2.90 -16.51 -5.18
N LYS A 432 -3.06 -15.73 -4.10
CA LYS A 432 -4.33 -15.41 -3.40
C LYS A 432 -5.45 -14.76 -4.26
N THR A 433 -5.29 -14.65 -5.58
CA THR A 433 -6.25 -14.00 -6.49
C THR A 433 -6.60 -14.79 -7.77
N ASN A 434 -5.95 -15.92 -8.07
CA ASN A 434 -6.03 -16.53 -9.41
C ASN A 434 -6.48 -18.01 -9.39
N TRP A 435 -7.50 -18.33 -10.20
CA TRP A 435 -8.00 -19.70 -10.41
C TRP A 435 -7.40 -20.28 -11.70
N THR A 436 -6.70 -21.41 -11.60
CA THR A 436 -6.12 -22.11 -12.75
C THR A 436 -7.05 -23.20 -13.28
N PHE A 437 -7.34 -23.21 -14.58
CA PHE A 437 -8.11 -24.29 -15.21
C PHE A 437 -7.16 -25.37 -15.72
N ARG A 438 -7.50 -26.64 -15.46
CA ARG A 438 -6.91 -27.79 -16.16
C ARG A 438 -7.90 -28.27 -17.22
N SER A 439 -7.70 -27.83 -18.46
CA SER A 439 -8.34 -28.46 -19.62
C SER A 439 -7.58 -29.75 -19.93
N LYS A 440 -8.08 -30.92 -19.50
CA LYS A 440 -7.77 -32.16 -20.22
C LYS A 440 -8.76 -32.23 -21.40
N GLN A 441 -8.24 -31.96 -22.59
CA GLN A 441 -8.91 -32.00 -23.90
C GLN A 441 -10.02 -30.96 -24.14
N LEU A 442 -9.64 -29.82 -24.72
CA LEU A 442 -10.53 -29.00 -25.53
C LEU A 442 -10.62 -29.60 -26.94
N ALA A 443 -11.52 -30.57 -27.14
CA ALA A 443 -11.93 -30.98 -28.47
C ALA A 443 -12.95 -29.95 -28.98
N ALA A 444 -12.48 -28.89 -29.64
CA ALA A 444 -13.36 -28.03 -30.42
C ALA A 444 -13.77 -28.78 -31.68
N THR A 445 -15.02 -29.21 -31.81
CA THR A 445 -15.62 -29.45 -33.13
C THR A 445 -15.93 -28.08 -33.74
N PRO A 446 -15.29 -27.69 -34.86
CA PRO A 446 -15.68 -26.48 -35.58
C PRO A 446 -17.14 -26.63 -36.03
N PHE A 447 -17.98 -25.64 -35.74
CA PHE A 447 -19.22 -25.49 -36.50
C PHE A 447 -18.86 -25.02 -37.92
N ASP A 448 -19.55 -25.58 -38.88
CA ASP A 448 -19.40 -25.41 -40.33
C ASP A 448 -19.05 -23.96 -40.74
N THR A 449 -17.85 -23.76 -41.28
CA THR A 449 -17.44 -22.51 -41.92
C THR A 449 -16.93 -22.84 -43.31
N SER A 450 -17.64 -22.35 -44.33
CA SER A 450 -17.37 -22.48 -45.76
C SER A 450 -16.06 -21.83 -46.25
N ASP A 451 -15.12 -21.54 -45.35
CA ASP A 451 -13.79 -20.99 -45.65
C ASP A 451 -12.75 -21.55 -44.66
N PRO A 452 -12.13 -22.70 -44.98
CA PRO A 452 -11.17 -23.38 -44.10
C PRO A 452 -9.84 -22.62 -43.92
N ASP A 453 -9.47 -21.77 -44.86
CA ASP A 453 -8.09 -21.24 -44.93
C ASP A 453 -7.85 -20.04 -43.99
N ARG A 454 -8.91 -19.37 -43.53
CA ARG A 454 -8.77 -18.17 -42.67
C ARG A 454 -8.51 -18.50 -41.20
N TYR A 455 -8.88 -19.70 -40.72
CA TYR A 455 -8.88 -20.05 -39.29
C TYR A 455 -8.02 -21.27 -38.92
N GLN A 456 -7.40 -21.97 -39.88
CA GLN A 456 -6.82 -23.30 -39.65
C GLN A 456 -5.42 -23.39 -38.99
N LYS A 457 -4.80 -22.29 -38.51
CA LYS A 457 -3.40 -22.39 -38.01
C LYS A 457 -3.10 -21.95 -36.58
N ARG A 458 -4.02 -21.41 -35.77
CA ARG A 458 -3.61 -20.77 -34.48
C ARG A 458 -4.54 -20.85 -33.27
N GLN A 459 -5.58 -21.69 -33.24
CA GLN A 459 -6.45 -21.80 -32.05
C GLN A 459 -6.46 -23.22 -31.44
N TYR A 460 -5.28 -23.72 -31.09
CA TYR A 460 -5.16 -24.86 -30.18
C TYR A 460 -5.02 -24.33 -28.75
N PHE A 461 -6.07 -24.45 -27.94
CA PHE A 461 -5.89 -24.49 -26.48
C PHE A 461 -5.28 -25.86 -26.17
N GLY A 462 -3.95 -25.95 -26.06
CA GLY A 462 -3.29 -27.18 -25.61
C GLY A 462 -3.64 -27.49 -24.14
N ASP A 463 -2.74 -28.14 -23.41
CA ASP A 463 -2.78 -28.20 -21.94
C ASP A 463 -2.45 -26.81 -21.32
N SER A 464 -3.09 -25.76 -21.82
CA SER A 464 -2.82 -24.37 -21.44
C SER A 464 -3.53 -24.03 -20.13
N HIS A 465 -2.78 -23.47 -19.19
CA HIS A 465 -3.32 -22.90 -17.97
C HIS A 465 -3.97 -21.56 -18.27
N VAL A 466 -5.26 -21.43 -17.92
CA VAL A 466 -5.95 -20.13 -17.98
C VAL A 466 -6.25 -19.63 -16.58
N ASN A 467 -6.06 -18.34 -16.38
CA ASN A 467 -6.51 -17.60 -15.21
C ASN A 467 -7.89 -17.01 -15.49
N VAL A 468 -8.86 -17.28 -14.62
CA VAL A 468 -10.21 -16.70 -14.74
C VAL A 468 -10.53 -15.77 -13.59
N VAL A 469 -11.12 -14.64 -13.97
CA VAL A 469 -11.73 -13.66 -13.08
C VAL A 469 -13.24 -13.74 -13.29
N TRP A 470 -13.94 -14.28 -12.30
CA TRP A 470 -15.40 -14.38 -12.31
C TRP A 470 -16.03 -13.03 -11.99
N ASP A 471 -17.07 -12.68 -12.74
CA ASP A 471 -17.80 -11.42 -12.54
C ASP A 471 -18.63 -11.45 -11.24
N ARG A 472 -19.10 -12.64 -10.83
CA ARG A 472 -19.96 -12.85 -9.64
C ARG A 472 -19.70 -14.19 -8.97
N GLY A 473 -19.63 -14.20 -7.64
CA GLY A 473 -19.63 -15.41 -6.81
C GLY A 473 -18.48 -16.39 -7.08
N GLU A 474 -18.56 -17.57 -6.44
CA GLU A 474 -17.68 -18.70 -6.74
C GLU A 474 -18.32 -19.63 -7.79
N PRO A 475 -17.53 -20.15 -8.76
CA PRO A 475 -18.04 -21.09 -9.75
C PRO A 475 -18.37 -22.46 -9.13
N ALA A 476 -19.29 -23.19 -9.76
CA ALA A 476 -19.53 -24.58 -9.42
C ALA A 476 -18.45 -25.48 -10.05
N LEU A 477 -17.84 -26.35 -9.24
CA LEU A 477 -16.97 -27.41 -9.73
C LEU A 477 -17.78 -28.40 -10.60
N ASP A 478 -17.10 -29.04 -11.55
CA ASP A 478 -17.62 -30.06 -12.45
C ASP A 478 -18.79 -29.63 -13.36
N ARG A 479 -19.13 -28.34 -13.38
CA ARG A 479 -20.06 -27.75 -14.34
C ARG A 479 -19.36 -27.46 -15.67
N ALA A 480 -20.08 -27.64 -16.77
CA ALA A 480 -19.61 -27.23 -18.09
C ALA A 480 -19.72 -25.71 -18.27
N TYR A 481 -18.61 -25.08 -18.64
CA TYR A 481 -18.51 -23.67 -19.01
C TYR A 481 -18.05 -23.53 -20.46
N TYR A 482 -18.38 -22.40 -21.10
CA TYR A 482 -17.95 -22.11 -22.46
C TYR A 482 -16.96 -20.94 -22.46
N CYS A 483 -15.81 -21.13 -23.08
CA CYS A 483 -14.79 -20.12 -23.27
C CYS A 483 -14.89 -19.55 -24.69
N MET A 484 -15.00 -18.23 -24.80
CA MET A 484 -14.98 -17.50 -26.05
C MET A 484 -13.66 -16.73 -26.14
N LEU A 485 -12.76 -17.12 -27.05
CA LEU A 485 -11.53 -16.37 -27.27
C LEU A 485 -11.85 -15.05 -27.97
N VAL A 486 -11.43 -13.93 -27.38
CA VAL A 486 -11.73 -12.60 -27.92
C VAL A 486 -10.51 -11.99 -28.59
N ASN A 487 -9.32 -12.13 -27.99
CA ASN A 487 -8.08 -11.56 -28.53
C ASN A 487 -6.93 -12.57 -28.37
N GLN A 488 -6.06 -12.68 -29.36
CA GLN A 488 -4.89 -13.58 -29.37
C GLN A 488 -3.56 -12.94 -28.96
N GLN A 489 -3.54 -11.63 -28.71
CA GLN A 489 -2.33 -10.92 -28.31
C GLN A 489 -1.83 -11.42 -26.94
N PHE A 490 -0.50 -11.53 -26.78
CA PHE A 490 0.18 -11.96 -25.54
C PHE A 490 -0.33 -13.28 -24.94
N GLY A 491 -0.54 -14.30 -25.77
CA GLY A 491 -0.95 -15.63 -25.33
C GLY A 491 -2.45 -15.90 -25.38
N GLY A 492 -3.26 -14.85 -25.43
CA GLY A 492 -4.69 -14.89 -25.70
C GLY A 492 -5.58 -14.71 -24.47
N CYS A 493 -6.71 -14.03 -24.65
CA CYS A 493 -7.69 -13.76 -23.60
C CYS A 493 -9.11 -13.72 -24.17
N GLY A 494 -10.10 -13.89 -23.28
CA GLY A 494 -11.47 -14.06 -23.71
C GLY A 494 -12.49 -14.05 -22.57
N LEU A 495 -13.71 -14.48 -22.86
CA LEU A 495 -14.83 -14.50 -21.92
C LEU A 495 -15.20 -15.92 -21.53
N VAL A 496 -15.65 -16.09 -20.30
CA VAL A 496 -16.38 -17.27 -19.86
C VAL A 496 -17.87 -16.97 -19.95
N VAL A 497 -18.61 -17.82 -20.64
CA VAL A 497 -20.04 -17.67 -20.91
C VAL A 497 -20.81 -18.96 -20.64
N GLN A 498 -22.12 -18.85 -20.47
CA GLN A 498 -23.00 -19.99 -20.26
C GLN A 498 -24.33 -19.80 -21.01
N PRO A 499 -24.95 -20.86 -21.56
CA PRO A 499 -26.29 -20.78 -22.11
C PRO A 499 -27.31 -20.29 -21.09
N THR A 500 -28.19 -19.36 -21.48
CA THR A 500 -29.28 -18.87 -20.60
C THR A 500 -30.44 -19.84 -20.50
N GLY A 501 -30.55 -20.79 -21.44
CA GLY A 501 -31.66 -21.73 -21.55
C GLY A 501 -32.95 -21.14 -22.13
N ARG A 502 -33.01 -19.82 -22.36
CA ARG A 502 -34.20 -19.14 -22.89
C ARG A 502 -34.37 -19.32 -24.39
N ARG A 503 -33.26 -19.25 -25.14
CA ARG A 503 -33.21 -19.42 -26.59
C ARG A 503 -31.92 -20.13 -26.99
N HIS A 504 -31.98 -20.90 -28.07
CA HIS A 504 -30.79 -21.53 -28.64
C HIS A 504 -29.82 -20.45 -29.13
N GLY A 505 -28.54 -20.57 -28.75
CA GLY A 505 -27.50 -19.58 -29.08
C GLY A 505 -27.49 -18.33 -28.20
N GLU A 506 -28.32 -18.26 -27.14
CA GLU A 506 -28.31 -17.16 -26.17
C GLU A 506 -27.41 -17.51 -24.96
N TYR A 507 -26.46 -16.63 -24.66
CA TYR A 507 -25.47 -16.83 -23.60
C TYR A 507 -25.43 -15.64 -22.64
N GLU A 508 -25.20 -15.92 -21.36
CA GLU A 508 -24.83 -14.95 -20.34
C GLU A 508 -23.32 -14.95 -20.13
N ARG A 509 -22.77 -13.77 -19.82
CA ARG A 509 -21.37 -13.60 -19.44
C ARG A 509 -21.19 -13.93 -17.97
N LEU A 510 -20.15 -14.70 -17.63
CA LEU A 510 -19.79 -15.09 -16.27
C LEU A 510 -18.42 -14.58 -15.83
N GLY A 511 -17.52 -14.24 -16.75
CA GLY A 511 -16.18 -13.79 -16.39
C GLY A 511 -15.25 -13.54 -17.56
N TYR A 512 -14.03 -13.16 -17.20
CA TYR A 512 -12.89 -12.95 -18.09
C TYR A 512 -11.85 -14.05 -17.88
N PHE A 513 -11.14 -14.46 -18.93
CA PHE A 513 -9.99 -15.34 -18.83
C PHE A 513 -8.77 -14.82 -19.60
N ALA A 514 -7.58 -15.15 -19.10
CA ALA A 514 -6.31 -14.95 -19.80
C ALA A 514 -5.52 -16.26 -19.82
N ILE A 515 -4.92 -16.57 -20.98
CA ILE A 515 -4.03 -17.71 -21.16
C ILE A 515 -2.65 -17.31 -20.63
N LEU A 516 -2.12 -18.10 -19.70
CA LEU A 516 -0.77 -17.93 -19.21
C LEU A 516 0.22 -18.42 -20.28
N THR A 517 0.72 -17.52 -21.12
CA THR A 517 2.02 -17.75 -21.77
C THR A 517 3.10 -17.41 -20.78
N GLY A 518 4.12 -18.27 -20.64
CA GLY A 518 5.29 -18.03 -19.80
C GLY A 518 6.10 -16.81 -20.27
N ALA A 519 5.59 -15.61 -20.04
CA ALA A 519 6.16 -14.35 -20.48
C ALA A 519 7.41 -14.04 -19.66
N GLN A 520 8.53 -14.24 -20.36
CA GLN A 520 9.77 -13.45 -20.39
C GLN A 520 10.08 -12.48 -19.24
N GLU A 521 11.23 -12.79 -18.65
CA GLU A 521 12.19 -11.93 -17.96
C GLU A 521 12.50 -10.63 -18.73
N ASP A 522 11.92 -9.51 -18.31
CA ASP A 522 12.44 -8.15 -18.52
C ASP A 522 12.68 -7.57 -17.09
N SER A 523 13.86 -7.21 -16.58
CA SER A 523 15.20 -7.03 -17.12
C SER A 523 16.26 -7.30 -16.03
N PRO A 524 17.32 -8.11 -16.29
CA PRO A 524 18.54 -8.16 -15.45
C PRO A 524 19.56 -7.06 -15.79
N ALA A 525 19.36 -6.31 -16.88
CA ALA A 525 20.40 -5.47 -17.48
C ALA A 525 20.80 -4.26 -16.61
N ARG A 526 19.83 -3.60 -15.97
CA ARG A 526 20.10 -2.42 -15.11
C ARG A 526 20.73 -2.78 -13.76
N PHE A 527 20.46 -4.00 -13.27
CA PHE A 527 21.10 -4.53 -12.06
C PHE A 527 22.53 -4.99 -12.33
N SER A 528 22.81 -5.54 -13.53
CA SER A 528 24.19 -5.88 -13.92
C SER A 528 25.11 -4.66 -13.96
N GLU A 529 24.57 -3.46 -14.22
CA GLU A 529 25.35 -2.21 -14.30
C GLU A 529 25.63 -1.60 -12.92
N LEU A 530 24.67 -1.68 -11.99
CA LEU A 530 24.86 -1.34 -10.56
C LEU A 530 25.70 -2.37 -9.80
N CYS A 531 25.77 -3.62 -10.26
CA CYS A 531 26.68 -4.64 -9.76
C CYS A 531 28.05 -4.63 -10.48
N ARG A 532 28.15 -4.14 -11.73
CA ARG A 532 29.43 -4.00 -12.46
C ARG A 532 30.23 -2.77 -12.06
N LYS A 533 29.61 -1.60 -11.92
CA LYS A 533 30.37 -0.38 -11.54
C LYS A 533 31.10 -0.44 -10.19
N PRO A 534 30.61 -1.12 -9.13
CA PRO A 534 31.37 -1.32 -7.90
C PRO A 534 32.38 -2.48 -7.99
N LEU A 535 32.47 -3.20 -9.11
CA LEU A 535 33.43 -4.29 -9.33
C LEU A 535 34.50 -3.96 -10.39
N GLU A 536 34.36 -2.84 -11.10
CA GLU A 536 35.30 -2.38 -12.14
C GLU A 536 36.22 -1.24 -11.70
N ASP A 537 36.02 -0.65 -10.51
CA ASP A 537 37.11 0.10 -9.87
C ASP A 537 38.09 -0.90 -9.25
N ASP A 538 39.25 -1.03 -9.87
CA ASP A 538 40.43 -1.83 -9.44
C ASP A 538 40.89 -1.56 -7.99
N HIS A 539 40.22 -0.66 -7.26
CA HIS A 539 40.46 -0.36 -5.86
C HIS A 539 39.76 -1.29 -4.86
N LEU A 540 38.88 -2.20 -5.30
CA LEU A 540 38.39 -3.32 -4.46
C LEU A 540 39.29 -4.56 -4.51
N TYR A 541 40.34 -4.54 -5.34
CA TYR A 541 41.34 -5.62 -5.49
C TYR A 541 42.64 -5.43 -4.69
N GLU A 542 42.78 -4.38 -3.86
CA GLU A 542 43.97 -4.23 -3.01
C GLU A 542 44.10 -5.27 -1.89
N SER A 543 43.16 -6.21 -1.73
CA SER A 543 43.32 -7.35 -0.81
C SER A 543 43.67 -8.69 -1.48
N ARG A 544 43.70 -8.76 -2.81
CA ARG A 544 44.15 -9.96 -3.53
C ARG A 544 45.57 -9.82 -4.09
N ASP A 545 45.98 -8.62 -4.50
CA ASP A 545 47.30 -8.39 -5.13
C ASP A 545 48.31 -7.60 -4.29
N SER A 546 48.00 -7.21 -3.05
CA SER A 546 49.02 -6.71 -2.11
C SER A 546 49.74 -7.85 -1.39
N VAL A 547 50.34 -8.72 -2.20
CA VAL A 547 51.27 -9.76 -1.77
C VAL A 547 52.58 -9.06 -1.38
N THR A 548 53.10 -9.28 -0.17
CA THR A 548 54.53 -8.98 0.08
C THR A 548 55.39 -9.88 -0.82
N GLU A 549 56.68 -9.59 -1.02
CA GLU A 549 57.61 -10.47 -1.77
C GLU A 549 57.61 -11.95 -1.31
N ALA A 550 56.94 -12.28 -0.20
CA ALA A 550 56.79 -13.60 0.39
C ALA A 550 55.38 -14.26 0.28
N GLY A 551 54.43 -13.74 -0.50
CA GLY A 551 53.19 -14.52 -0.78
C GLY A 551 52.00 -14.35 0.19
N ILE A 552 52.03 -13.42 1.17
CA ILE A 552 51.01 -13.33 2.24
C ILE A 552 50.04 -12.15 2.00
N PRO A 553 48.70 -12.33 2.00
CA PRO A 553 47.74 -11.24 1.85
C PRO A 553 47.81 -10.22 3.01
N ARG A 554 47.89 -8.92 2.70
CA ARG A 554 47.78 -7.85 3.72
C ARG A 554 46.34 -7.72 4.24
N TYR A 555 46.02 -8.42 5.32
CA TYR A 555 44.84 -8.08 6.11
C TYR A 555 45.09 -6.78 6.88
N THR A 556 44.14 -5.84 6.82
CA THR A 556 44.15 -4.66 7.71
C THR A 556 44.27 -5.16 9.16
N PRO A 557 45.27 -4.72 9.95
CA PRO A 557 45.47 -5.23 11.31
C PRO A 557 44.21 -5.10 12.17
N PHE A 558 44.03 -6.07 13.07
CA PHE A 558 42.88 -6.17 13.97
C PHE A 558 42.59 -4.85 14.71
N GLU A 559 43.63 -4.25 15.29
CA GLU A 559 43.55 -2.98 16.02
C GLU A 559 43.01 -1.83 15.16
N LYS A 560 43.43 -1.77 13.90
CA LYS A 560 42.98 -0.72 12.97
C LYS A 560 41.50 -0.90 12.61
N ARG A 561 41.02 -2.13 12.45
CA ARG A 561 39.59 -2.41 12.22
C ARG A 561 38.75 -2.09 13.46
N MET A 562 39.21 -2.49 14.65
CA MET A 562 38.55 -2.19 15.91
C MET A 562 38.40 -0.69 16.12
N LYS A 563 39.47 0.09 15.88
CA LYS A 563 39.44 1.56 15.96
C LYS A 563 38.40 2.18 15.03
N ALA A 564 38.27 1.70 13.79
CA ALA A 564 37.26 2.18 12.85
C ALA A 564 35.82 1.86 13.30
N VAL A 565 35.58 0.64 13.81
CA VAL A 565 34.28 0.24 14.36
C VAL A 565 33.90 1.08 15.59
N LEU A 566 34.87 1.39 16.47
CA LEU A 566 34.64 2.26 17.63
C LEU A 566 34.36 3.72 17.20
N ALA A 567 35.09 4.25 16.22
CA ALA A 567 34.83 5.58 15.67
C ALA A 567 33.44 5.68 15.03
N TYR A 568 32.99 4.61 14.35
CA TYR A 568 31.61 4.51 13.86
C TYR A 568 30.59 4.55 15.01
N ALA A 569 30.84 3.86 16.13
CA ALA A 569 29.96 3.92 17.30
C ALA A 569 29.84 5.35 17.86
N ASP A 570 30.95 6.07 17.96
CA ASP A 570 31.00 7.45 18.45
C ASP A 570 30.25 8.40 17.51
N GLU A 571 30.28 8.14 16.20
CA GLU A 571 29.52 8.92 15.23
C GLU A 571 28.02 8.66 15.32
N VAL A 572 27.59 7.40 15.40
CA VAL A 572 26.17 7.05 15.59
C VAL A 572 25.63 7.66 16.87
N GLU A 573 26.45 7.74 17.93
CA GLU A 573 26.07 8.34 19.20
C GLU A 573 25.69 9.83 19.08
N LYS A 574 26.33 10.58 18.17
CA LYS A 574 26.01 12.00 17.93
C LYS A 574 24.64 12.19 17.28
N TYR A 575 24.18 11.24 16.49
CA TYR A 575 22.92 11.32 15.72
C TYR A 575 21.74 10.61 16.43
N LYS A 576 21.87 10.24 17.70
CA LYS A 576 20.83 9.47 18.42
C LYS A 576 19.46 10.13 18.37
N GLN A 577 19.40 11.45 18.52
CA GLN A 577 18.12 12.17 18.55
C GLN A 577 17.47 12.21 17.17
N GLU A 578 18.25 12.48 16.13
CA GLU A 578 17.80 12.50 14.74
C GLU A 578 17.34 11.13 14.27
N LEU A 579 18.10 10.08 14.60
CA LEU A 579 17.72 8.69 14.33
C LEU A 579 16.44 8.31 15.09
N THR A 580 16.26 8.84 16.30
CA THR A 580 15.04 8.63 17.09
C THR A 580 13.82 9.21 16.40
N THR A 581 13.89 10.48 16.01
CA THR A 581 12.79 11.16 15.31
C THR A 581 12.51 10.50 13.96
N LEU A 582 13.55 10.23 13.17
CA LEU A 582 13.43 9.64 11.84
C LEU A 582 12.72 8.29 11.89
N LEU A 583 13.18 7.37 12.75
CA LEU A 583 12.56 6.05 12.84
C LEU A 583 11.16 6.11 13.49
N THR A 584 10.87 7.12 14.32
CA THR A 584 9.51 7.30 14.88
C THR A 584 8.51 7.60 13.77
N ILE A 585 8.88 8.51 12.86
CA ILE A 585 8.05 8.87 11.71
C ILE A 585 7.90 7.69 10.75
N GLU A 586 8.99 6.96 10.53
CA GLU A 586 9.06 5.91 9.51
C GLU A 586 8.39 4.60 9.94
N GLN A 587 8.54 4.21 11.21
CA GLN A 587 8.09 2.92 11.73
C GLN A 587 6.90 3.03 12.70
N GLY A 588 6.73 4.17 13.38
CA GLY A 588 5.58 4.48 14.24
C GLY A 588 5.80 4.30 15.75
N LYS A 589 6.87 3.63 16.18
CA LYS A 589 7.15 3.38 17.61
C LYS A 589 7.39 4.68 18.40
N PRO A 590 6.96 4.78 19.66
CA PRO A 590 7.19 5.98 20.47
C PRO A 590 8.66 6.35 20.62
N THR A 591 8.93 7.66 20.65
CA THR A 591 10.30 8.23 20.72
C THR A 591 11.14 7.62 21.85
N TRP A 592 10.57 7.37 23.03
CA TRP A 592 11.30 6.79 24.16
C TRP A 592 11.78 5.36 23.89
N GLN A 593 11.02 4.56 23.14
CA GLN A 593 11.43 3.20 22.78
C GLN A 593 12.52 3.21 21.71
N ILE A 594 12.43 4.11 20.73
CA ILE A 594 13.49 4.23 19.72
C ILE A 594 14.76 4.83 20.33
N SER A 595 14.66 5.79 21.26
CA SER A 595 15.81 6.30 21.98
C SER A 595 16.56 5.20 22.73
N LYS A 596 15.82 4.24 23.33
CA LYS A 596 16.40 3.01 23.90
C LYS A 596 17.07 2.16 22.83
N GLU A 597 16.42 1.93 21.69
CA GLU A 597 17.01 1.19 20.56
C GLU A 597 18.30 1.83 20.04
N ALA A 598 18.34 3.15 19.89
CA ALA A 598 19.52 3.88 19.43
C ALA A 598 20.69 3.73 20.41
N LYS A 599 20.41 3.77 21.72
CA LYS A 599 21.41 3.48 22.77
C LYS A 599 21.91 2.02 22.65
N SER A 600 20.99 1.06 22.49
CA SER A 600 21.35 -0.35 22.27
C SER A 600 22.18 -0.53 21.01
N GLY A 601 21.87 0.16 19.91
CA GLY A 601 22.63 0.10 18.67
C GLY A 601 24.10 0.47 18.87
N VAL A 602 24.38 1.58 19.59
CA VAL A 602 25.74 2.00 19.94
C VAL A 602 26.41 0.98 20.89
N HIS A 603 25.68 0.51 21.90
CA HIS A 603 26.18 -0.50 22.82
C HIS A 603 26.58 -1.80 22.08
N TRP A 604 25.81 -2.21 21.08
CA TRP A 604 26.11 -3.38 20.24
C TRP A 604 27.38 -3.20 19.42
N ILE A 605 27.58 -2.02 18.80
CA ILE A 605 28.81 -1.76 18.04
C ILE A 605 30.03 -1.88 18.96
N ARG A 606 29.97 -1.25 20.16
CA ARG A 606 31.06 -1.27 21.13
C ARG A 606 31.31 -2.67 21.69
N GLY A 607 30.26 -3.40 22.07
CA GLY A 607 30.38 -4.76 22.59
C GLY A 607 30.93 -5.75 21.57
N MET A 608 30.48 -5.67 20.32
CA MET A 608 31.04 -6.50 19.26
C MET A 608 32.49 -6.12 18.93
N ALA A 609 32.85 -4.84 19.04
CA ALA A 609 34.22 -4.39 18.84
C ALA A 609 35.19 -4.94 19.90
N SER A 610 34.75 -5.08 21.16
CA SER A 610 35.59 -5.53 22.28
C SER A 610 35.84 -7.04 22.30
N LEU A 611 35.04 -7.85 21.60
CA LEU A 611 35.28 -9.28 21.49
C LEU A 611 36.54 -9.56 20.65
N SER A 612 37.41 -10.45 21.12
CA SER A 612 38.60 -10.90 20.38
C SER A 612 38.41 -12.33 19.86
N LEU A 613 38.79 -12.57 18.61
CA LEU A 613 38.81 -13.93 18.06
C LEU A 613 40.03 -14.66 18.62
N PRO A 614 39.85 -15.83 19.25
CA PRO A 614 40.98 -16.59 19.78
C PRO A 614 41.80 -17.25 18.68
N GLU A 615 43.09 -17.43 18.93
CA GLU A 615 43.95 -18.39 18.24
C GLU A 615 44.28 -19.47 19.26
N ASP A 616 43.64 -20.64 19.10
CA ASP A 616 43.62 -21.69 20.10
C ASP A 616 44.63 -22.78 19.73
N THR A 617 45.61 -23.07 20.59
CA THR A 617 46.43 -24.29 20.48
C THR A 617 45.59 -25.48 20.92
N ILE A 618 45.26 -26.36 19.97
CA ILE A 618 44.39 -27.51 20.20
C ILE A 618 45.19 -28.72 20.69
N GLU A 619 46.39 -28.91 20.12
CA GLU A 619 47.26 -30.02 20.45
C GLU A 619 48.71 -29.56 20.37
N GLU A 620 49.47 -29.77 21.43
CA GLU A 620 50.89 -29.50 21.48
C GLU A 620 51.61 -30.74 22.02
N THR A 621 52.57 -31.24 21.24
CA THR A 621 53.43 -32.38 21.59
C THR A 621 54.88 -32.02 21.26
N GLU A 622 55.82 -32.89 21.62
CA GLU A 622 57.24 -32.71 21.27
C GLU A 622 57.50 -32.65 19.76
N THR A 623 56.60 -33.17 18.91
CA THR A 623 56.81 -33.30 17.46
C THR A 623 55.88 -32.43 16.62
N LYS A 624 54.86 -31.80 17.23
CA LYS A 624 53.88 -30.97 16.52
C LYS A 624 53.16 -29.99 17.42
N GLU A 625 52.73 -28.90 16.80
CA GLU A 625 51.80 -27.92 17.36
C GLU A 625 50.68 -27.63 16.36
N ASN A 626 49.44 -27.88 16.78
CA ASN A 626 48.26 -27.69 15.97
C ASN A 626 47.44 -26.53 16.55
N ILE A 627 47.28 -25.47 15.77
CA ILE A 627 46.50 -24.30 16.15
C ILE A 627 45.25 -24.16 15.30
N VAL A 628 44.22 -23.51 15.85
CA VAL A 628 43.02 -23.11 15.13
C VAL A 628 42.87 -21.59 15.19
N ARG A 629 42.67 -20.98 14.03
CA ARG A 629 42.39 -19.54 13.88
C ARG A 629 41.16 -19.28 13.00
N TYR A 630 40.69 -18.04 13.03
CA TYR A 630 39.48 -17.60 12.34
C TYR A 630 39.79 -16.51 11.32
N THR A 631 39.47 -16.76 10.05
CA THR A 631 39.71 -15.82 8.93
C THR A 631 38.39 -15.26 8.39
N PRO A 632 38.35 -14.06 7.79
CA PRO A 632 37.09 -13.51 7.26
C PRO A 632 36.45 -14.39 6.18
N ILE A 633 35.12 -14.39 6.10
CA ILE A 633 34.37 -15.08 5.03
C ILE A 633 34.44 -14.33 3.68
N ARG A 634 34.59 -13.00 3.71
CA ARG A 634 34.59 -12.01 2.60
C ARG A 634 33.31 -11.17 2.53
N VAL A 635 32.42 -11.38 1.54
CA VAL A 635 31.28 -10.48 1.29
C VAL A 635 30.03 -10.97 2.02
N VAL A 636 29.45 -10.12 2.87
CA VAL A 636 28.24 -10.41 3.64
C VAL A 636 27.05 -9.60 3.10
N GLY A 637 25.97 -10.27 2.69
CA GLY A 637 24.67 -9.64 2.46
C GLY A 637 23.82 -9.69 3.73
N ALA A 638 23.37 -8.54 4.22
CA ALA A 638 22.50 -8.45 5.40
C ALA A 638 21.11 -7.93 5.01
N SER A 639 20.05 -8.63 5.40
CA SER A 639 18.67 -8.18 5.18
C SER A 639 17.80 -8.44 6.41
N PHE A 640 16.90 -7.51 6.73
CA PHE A 640 16.13 -7.53 7.97
C PHE A 640 14.78 -6.80 7.82
N PRO A 641 13.80 -7.06 8.69
CA PRO A 641 12.46 -6.49 8.64
C PRO A 641 12.42 -5.14 9.35
N TRP A 642 11.23 -4.58 9.49
CA TRP A 642 11.08 -3.17 9.82
C TRP A 642 10.96 -2.81 11.31
N ASN A 643 11.07 -3.77 12.22
CA ASN A 643 10.72 -3.56 13.63
C ASN A 643 11.82 -2.94 14.51
N PHE A 644 13.10 -3.26 14.26
CA PHE A 644 14.28 -2.84 15.03
C PHE A 644 15.43 -2.42 14.10
N HIS A 645 15.21 -1.40 13.27
CA HIS A 645 16.15 -1.03 12.22
C HIS A 645 17.54 -0.63 12.71
N ILE A 646 17.64 0.14 13.79
CA ILE A 646 18.94 0.60 14.28
C ILE A 646 19.71 -0.59 14.81
N LEU A 647 19.08 -1.38 15.68
CA LEU A 647 19.72 -2.54 16.29
C LEU A 647 20.10 -3.61 15.26
N LEU A 648 19.24 -3.90 14.28
CA LEU A 648 19.52 -4.93 13.28
C LEU A 648 20.58 -4.48 12.27
N THR A 649 20.61 -3.18 11.91
CA THR A 649 21.69 -2.64 11.07
C THR A 649 23.04 -2.74 11.79
N THR A 650 23.12 -2.25 13.03
CA THR A 650 24.40 -2.23 13.76
C THR A 650 24.81 -3.62 14.25
N GLY A 651 23.86 -4.44 14.68
CA GLY A 651 24.08 -5.79 15.19
C GLY A 651 24.56 -6.77 14.12
N LYS A 652 24.24 -6.55 12.83
CA LYS A 652 24.77 -7.31 11.70
C LYS A 652 26.06 -6.69 11.13
N GLY A 653 26.12 -5.35 11.09
CA GLY A 653 27.26 -4.61 10.56
C GLY A 653 28.53 -4.75 11.40
N ALA A 654 28.42 -4.54 12.72
CA ALA A 654 29.57 -4.57 13.61
C ALA A 654 30.34 -5.90 13.59
N PRO A 655 29.74 -7.10 13.75
CA PRO A 655 30.48 -8.36 13.65
C PRO A 655 31.15 -8.57 12.29
N ALA A 656 30.46 -8.25 11.19
CA ALA A 656 31.01 -8.40 9.85
C ALA A 656 32.27 -7.53 9.65
N LEU A 657 32.17 -6.25 9.99
CA LEU A 657 33.28 -5.30 9.84
C LEU A 657 34.43 -5.64 10.79
N ARG A 658 34.10 -6.04 12.01
CA ARG A 658 35.09 -6.38 13.03
C ARG A 658 35.96 -7.58 12.63
N THR A 659 35.33 -8.58 12.05
CA THR A 659 35.99 -9.80 11.55
C THR A 659 36.74 -9.59 10.24
N GLY A 660 36.60 -8.42 9.59
CA GLY A 660 37.32 -8.08 8.35
C GLY A 660 36.56 -8.42 7.08
N ASN A 661 35.24 -8.61 7.15
CA ASN A 661 34.36 -8.78 6.01
C ASN A 661 33.92 -7.42 5.43
N THR A 662 33.48 -7.42 4.17
CA THR A 662 32.67 -6.33 3.63
C THR A 662 31.19 -6.66 3.81
N ILE A 663 30.34 -5.63 3.86
CA ILE A 663 28.90 -5.81 4.08
C ILE A 663 28.07 -4.97 3.12
N ILE A 664 27.03 -5.61 2.57
CA ILE A 664 25.96 -4.98 1.79
C ILE A 664 24.67 -5.10 2.59
N VAL A 665 24.10 -3.97 2.99
CA VAL A 665 22.86 -3.88 3.77
C VAL A 665 21.68 -3.68 2.83
N LYS A 666 20.67 -4.56 2.91
CA LYS A 666 19.36 -4.38 2.30
C LYS A 666 18.31 -4.14 3.40
N PRO A 667 17.95 -2.89 3.69
CA PRO A 667 16.90 -2.62 4.67
C PRO A 667 15.52 -3.00 4.13
N SER A 668 14.54 -3.07 5.03
CA SER A 668 13.14 -3.21 4.68
C SER A 668 12.67 -2.02 3.82
N PRO A 669 11.89 -2.23 2.75
CA PRO A 669 11.31 -1.12 1.97
C PRO A 669 10.30 -0.31 2.78
N PHE A 670 9.83 -0.84 3.91
CA PHE A 670 8.86 -0.19 4.78
C PHE A 670 9.49 0.79 5.77
N ALA A 671 10.80 0.73 6.01
CA ALA A 671 11.51 1.76 6.78
C ALA A 671 13.03 1.83 6.44
N PRO A 672 13.38 2.20 5.19
CA PRO A 672 14.76 2.21 4.72
C PRO A 672 15.65 3.34 5.26
N TYR A 673 15.10 4.50 5.60
CA TYR A 673 15.85 5.75 5.82
C TYR A 673 16.80 5.66 7.02
N CYS A 674 16.36 5.09 8.13
CA CYS A 674 17.21 4.97 9.32
C CYS A 674 18.45 4.09 9.07
N ALA A 675 18.26 2.96 8.38
CA ALA A 675 19.36 2.06 8.03
C ALA A 675 20.31 2.68 6.99
N LEU A 676 19.78 3.39 5.99
CA LEU A 676 20.57 4.13 5.01
C LEU A 676 21.45 5.19 5.69
N LYS A 677 20.89 5.92 6.66
CA LYS A 677 21.65 6.90 7.45
C LYS A 677 22.77 6.24 8.25
N LEU A 678 22.52 5.10 8.87
CA LEU A 678 23.56 4.36 9.60
C LEU A 678 24.69 3.87 8.70
N VAL A 679 24.39 3.49 7.46
CA VAL A 679 25.41 3.12 6.47
C VAL A 679 26.22 4.34 6.01
N GLU A 680 25.56 5.47 5.75
CA GLU A 680 26.24 6.75 5.45
C GLU A 680 27.23 7.14 6.57
N LEU A 681 26.81 7.01 7.83
CA LEU A 681 27.68 7.29 8.99
C LEU A 681 28.88 6.33 9.06
N ALA A 682 28.67 5.04 8.74
CA ALA A 682 29.75 4.06 8.72
C ALA A 682 30.79 4.39 7.64
N GLN A 683 30.35 4.79 6.44
CA GLN A 683 31.22 5.07 5.29
C GLN A 683 32.27 6.17 5.56
N LYS A 684 32.10 7.00 6.60
CA LYS A 684 33.12 7.98 7.03
C LYS A 684 34.39 7.32 7.58
N PHE A 685 34.32 6.08 8.05
CA PHE A 685 35.40 5.39 8.77
C PHE A 685 35.92 4.14 8.06
N PHE A 686 35.25 3.73 6.98
CA PHE A 686 35.62 2.55 6.20
C PHE A 686 35.93 2.94 4.75
N PRO A 687 36.89 2.26 4.09
CA PRO A 687 37.15 2.48 2.67
C PRO A 687 35.89 2.30 1.80
N PRO A 688 35.82 2.97 0.63
CA PRO A 688 34.76 2.75 -0.34
C PRO A 688 34.57 1.26 -0.64
N GLY A 689 33.31 0.81 -0.71
CA GLY A 689 32.95 -0.58 -0.99
C GLY A 689 32.92 -1.52 0.23
N VAL A 690 33.48 -1.14 1.38
CA VAL A 690 33.49 -1.98 2.60
C VAL A 690 32.12 -2.04 3.28
N VAL A 691 31.42 -0.91 3.33
CA VAL A 691 30.03 -0.82 3.81
C VAL A 691 29.18 -0.21 2.72
N GLN A 692 28.18 -0.95 2.26
CA GLN A 692 27.28 -0.53 1.19
C GLN A 692 25.83 -0.77 1.61
N SER A 693 24.91 -0.06 0.98
CA SER A 693 23.47 -0.31 1.13
C SER A 693 22.80 -0.34 -0.23
N ILE A 694 21.84 -1.26 -0.39
CA ILE A 694 20.94 -1.33 -1.54
C ILE A 694 19.50 -1.26 -1.04
N SER A 695 18.74 -0.25 -1.47
CA SER A 695 17.33 -0.08 -1.08
C SER A 695 16.43 -0.36 -2.28
N GLY A 696 15.34 -1.09 -2.05
CA GLY A 696 14.36 -1.47 -3.07
C GLY A 696 13.42 -2.57 -2.59
N GLY A 697 12.56 -3.05 -3.48
CA GLY A 697 11.46 -3.96 -3.16
C GLY A 697 11.89 -5.39 -2.83
N ASN A 698 10.90 -6.29 -2.75
CA ASN A 698 11.09 -7.70 -2.37
C ASN A 698 11.92 -8.48 -3.39
N GLU A 699 11.91 -8.06 -4.65
CA GLU A 699 12.65 -8.65 -5.77
C GLU A 699 14.17 -8.69 -5.54
N MET A 700 14.73 -7.74 -4.78
CA MET A 700 16.17 -7.71 -4.51
C MET A 700 16.65 -8.80 -3.56
N GLY A 701 15.76 -9.39 -2.74
CA GLY A 701 16.13 -10.47 -1.82
C GLY A 701 16.66 -11.71 -2.56
N PRO A 702 15.86 -12.30 -3.47
CA PRO A 702 16.31 -13.38 -4.34
C PRO A 702 17.60 -13.04 -5.09
N MET A 703 17.71 -11.84 -5.67
CA MET A 703 18.90 -11.40 -6.39
C MET A 703 20.16 -11.40 -5.51
N MET A 704 20.08 -10.89 -4.28
CA MET A 704 21.19 -10.90 -3.32
C MET A 704 21.56 -12.33 -2.90
N THR A 705 20.58 -13.19 -2.67
CA THR A 705 20.83 -14.58 -2.24
C THR A 705 21.39 -15.49 -3.34
N GLU A 706 21.11 -15.19 -4.61
CA GLU A 706 21.62 -15.92 -5.77
C GLU A 706 22.98 -15.42 -6.27
N HIS A 707 23.37 -14.20 -5.92
CA HIS A 707 24.55 -13.55 -6.48
C HIS A 707 25.84 -14.34 -6.16
N PRO A 708 26.67 -14.69 -7.17
CA PRO A 708 27.86 -15.52 -6.94
C PRO A 708 28.96 -14.82 -6.12
N GLY A 709 29.02 -13.49 -6.16
CA GLY A 709 29.99 -12.68 -5.41
C GLY A 709 29.65 -12.41 -3.93
N ILE A 710 28.60 -13.04 -3.38
CA ILE A 710 28.24 -12.92 -1.96
C ILE A 710 28.53 -14.24 -1.25
N ASP A 711 29.34 -14.22 -0.19
CA ASP A 711 29.85 -15.41 0.50
C ASP A 711 29.03 -15.80 1.74
N LYS A 712 28.30 -14.83 2.33
CA LYS A 712 27.38 -15.06 3.45
C LYS A 712 26.12 -14.22 3.33
N ILE A 713 24.98 -14.80 3.71
CA ILE A 713 23.72 -14.10 3.94
C ILE A 713 23.38 -14.11 5.43
N SER A 714 23.13 -12.93 6.01
CA SER A 714 22.46 -12.78 7.31
C SER A 714 21.06 -12.23 7.07
N PHE A 715 20.04 -13.02 7.38
CA PHE A 715 18.65 -12.67 7.18
C PHE A 715 17.87 -12.73 8.49
N THR A 716 17.07 -11.71 8.74
CA THR A 716 16.08 -11.63 9.80
C THR A 716 14.71 -11.37 9.17
N GLY A 717 13.67 -12.13 9.52
CA GLY A 717 12.34 -11.91 8.94
C GLY A 717 11.39 -13.11 9.01
N SER A 718 10.46 -13.20 8.05
CA SER A 718 9.45 -14.27 8.08
C SER A 718 10.05 -15.64 7.80
N ALA A 719 9.53 -16.71 8.42
CA ALA A 719 9.97 -18.07 8.12
C ALA A 719 9.71 -18.46 6.66
N ALA A 720 8.62 -17.97 6.06
CA ALA A 720 8.33 -18.15 4.65
C ALA A 720 9.45 -17.57 3.76
N THR A 721 9.88 -16.34 4.01
CA THR A 721 11.00 -15.72 3.29
C THR A 721 12.33 -16.39 3.61
N GLY A 722 12.57 -16.78 4.86
CA GLY A 722 13.77 -17.53 5.27
C GLY A 722 13.95 -18.83 4.48
N LYS A 723 12.87 -19.56 4.21
CA LYS A 723 12.89 -20.77 3.36
C LYS A 723 13.22 -20.46 1.89
N LEU A 724 12.97 -19.25 1.41
CA LEU A 724 13.35 -18.82 0.05
C LEU A 724 14.86 -18.57 -0.09
N VAL A 725 15.59 -18.39 1.02
CA VAL A 725 17.06 -18.36 1.04
C VAL A 725 17.68 -19.71 0.63
N LYS A 726 16.87 -20.74 0.34
CA LYS A 726 17.30 -21.97 -0.35
C LYS A 726 18.13 -21.71 -1.60
N SER A 727 17.93 -20.57 -2.27
CA SER A 727 18.73 -20.11 -3.41
C SER A 727 20.24 -20.08 -3.11
N CYS A 728 20.63 -19.82 -1.85
CA CYS A 728 22.03 -19.85 -1.40
C CYS A 728 22.70 -21.24 -1.53
N SER A 729 21.92 -22.32 -1.63
CA SER A 729 22.47 -23.66 -1.83
C SER A 729 23.21 -23.77 -3.17
N LYS A 730 22.83 -22.98 -4.17
CA LYS A 730 23.46 -22.98 -5.51
C LYS A 730 24.95 -22.64 -5.46
N THR A 731 25.39 -21.87 -4.45
CA THR A 731 26.81 -21.48 -4.30
C THR A 731 27.38 -21.92 -2.95
N LEU A 732 26.65 -22.72 -2.17
CA LEU A 732 27.02 -23.13 -0.82
C LEU A 732 27.43 -21.98 0.11
N LYS A 733 26.84 -20.79 -0.08
CA LYS A 733 27.15 -19.60 0.73
C LYS A 733 26.58 -19.76 2.15
N ARG A 734 27.29 -19.24 3.16
CA ARG A 734 26.87 -19.43 4.57
C ARG A 734 25.60 -18.63 4.85
N VAL A 735 24.71 -19.17 5.67
CA VAL A 735 23.44 -18.53 6.00
C VAL A 735 23.28 -18.40 7.51
N PHE A 736 22.89 -17.22 7.97
CA PHE A 736 22.28 -17.02 9.27
C PHE A 736 20.83 -16.62 9.06
N LEU A 737 19.91 -17.30 9.75
CA LEU A 737 18.49 -17.03 9.71
C LEU A 737 17.99 -16.77 11.13
N GLU A 738 17.39 -15.61 11.38
CA GLU A 738 16.52 -15.36 12.53
C GLU A 738 15.10 -15.18 12.00
N LEU A 739 14.18 -16.07 12.42
CA LEU A 739 12.86 -16.24 11.80
C LEU A 739 11.74 -16.20 12.84
N GLN A 740 10.50 -16.28 12.33
CA GLN A 740 9.25 -16.24 13.11
C GLN A 740 9.28 -17.08 14.39
N ARG A 741 8.49 -16.62 15.37
CA ARG A 741 8.39 -17.23 16.69
C ARG A 741 7.02 -17.81 16.98
N TRP A 742 7.04 -18.78 17.88
CA TRP A 742 5.98 -19.03 18.85
C TRP A 742 6.67 -19.04 20.21
N GLN A 743 6.44 -18.02 21.05
CA GLN A 743 6.94 -17.99 22.42
C GLN A 743 5.78 -17.95 23.38
N ARG A 744 5.85 -18.82 24.38
CA ARG A 744 4.88 -18.89 25.44
C ARG A 744 5.58 -18.56 26.76
N PRO A 745 5.24 -17.49 27.52
CA PRO A 745 5.69 -17.42 28.89
C PRO A 745 5.09 -18.60 29.61
N SER A 746 5.97 -19.31 30.30
CA SER A 746 5.61 -20.48 31.05
C SER A 746 5.57 -20.05 32.52
N HIS A 747 4.41 -20.27 33.16
CA HIS A 747 4.24 -20.36 34.60
C HIS A 747 4.24 -19.04 35.38
N HIS A 748 3.23 -18.91 36.25
CA HIS A 748 3.31 -18.23 37.52
C HIS A 748 2.72 -19.19 38.58
N LEU A 749 3.58 -19.73 39.46
CA LEU A 749 3.20 -20.57 40.59
C LEU A 749 2.71 -19.71 41.78
N PRO A 750 1.89 -20.25 42.70
CA PRO A 750 1.39 -19.52 43.87
C PRO A 750 2.54 -18.90 44.68
N GLY A 751 2.51 -17.58 44.88
CA GLY A 751 3.41 -16.92 45.84
C GLY A 751 4.08 -15.61 45.43
N ARG A 752 4.09 -15.18 44.15
CA ARG A 752 4.41 -13.76 43.81
C ARG A 752 3.16 -12.90 43.74
N ASN A 753 3.40 -11.60 43.89
CA ASN A 753 2.37 -10.58 43.85
C ASN A 753 1.96 -10.33 42.38
N ILE A 754 0.74 -10.72 42.03
CA ILE A 754 0.15 -10.51 40.70
C ILE A 754 0.22 -9.03 40.28
N ALA A 755 0.02 -8.11 41.22
CA ALA A 755 0.04 -6.68 40.97
C ALA A 755 1.39 -6.16 40.46
N SER A 756 2.51 -6.85 40.75
CA SER A 756 3.84 -6.46 40.26
C SER A 756 4.22 -7.12 38.93
N VAL A 757 3.69 -8.32 38.65
CA VAL A 757 4.09 -9.13 37.47
C VAL A 757 3.22 -8.81 36.25
N ALA A 758 1.91 -8.64 36.45
CA ALA A 758 0.97 -8.39 35.36
C ALA A 758 1.34 -7.16 34.48
N PRO A 759 1.76 -6.00 35.04
CA PRO A 759 2.23 -4.87 34.25
C PRO A 759 3.48 -5.18 33.40
N GLN A 760 4.40 -6.00 33.90
CA GLN A 760 5.62 -6.36 33.17
C GLN A 760 5.28 -7.28 31.99
N VAL A 761 4.48 -8.31 32.23
CA VAL A 761 4.00 -9.22 31.18
C VAL A 761 3.24 -8.45 30.10
N ALA A 762 2.34 -7.55 30.48
CA ALA A 762 1.63 -6.69 29.53
C ALA A 762 2.60 -5.81 28.73
N ASN A 763 3.56 -5.14 29.37
CA ASN A 763 4.56 -4.33 28.65
C ASN A 763 5.35 -5.18 27.64
N HIS A 764 5.79 -6.39 28.00
CA HIS A 764 6.53 -7.27 27.09
C HIS A 764 5.67 -7.92 25.99
N ALA A 765 4.36 -8.05 26.22
CA ALA A 765 3.40 -8.51 25.22
C ALA A 765 3.13 -7.45 24.14
N PHE A 766 2.89 -6.21 24.59
CA PHE A 766 2.40 -5.13 23.75
C PHE A 766 3.49 -4.13 23.32
N ASN A 767 4.75 -4.29 23.77
CA ASN A 767 5.87 -3.45 23.35
C ASN A 767 5.94 -3.32 21.82
N ASN A 768 6.25 -2.12 21.30
CA ASN A 768 6.17 -1.81 19.87
C ASN A 768 4.82 -2.21 19.20
N SER A 769 3.71 -2.07 19.93
CA SER A 769 2.38 -2.48 19.49
C SER A 769 2.30 -3.96 19.07
N GLY A 770 3.07 -4.82 19.74
CA GLY A 770 3.15 -6.24 19.43
C GLY A 770 4.11 -6.60 18.29
N GLN A 771 4.85 -5.65 17.71
CA GLN A 771 5.64 -5.87 16.49
C GLN A 771 7.10 -6.19 16.79
N ILE A 772 7.35 -7.15 17.68
CA ILE A 772 8.70 -7.62 18.04
C ILE A 772 8.71 -9.14 17.96
N CYS A 773 9.73 -9.71 17.29
CA CYS A 773 9.91 -11.16 17.22
C CYS A 773 9.90 -11.77 18.63
N LEU A 774 10.50 -11.08 19.60
CA LEU A 774 10.69 -11.49 21.01
C LEU A 774 9.51 -11.23 21.96
N ASN A 775 8.40 -10.65 21.52
CA ASN A 775 7.30 -10.33 22.44
C ASN A 775 6.66 -11.59 23.04
N LEU A 776 5.96 -11.42 24.17
CA LEU A 776 5.12 -12.47 24.72
C LEU A 776 3.87 -12.64 23.83
N LYS A 777 3.74 -13.80 23.18
CA LYS A 777 2.71 -14.08 22.17
C LYS A 777 1.70 -15.15 22.56
N GLY A 778 1.84 -15.81 23.70
CA GLY A 778 0.79 -16.70 24.23
C GLY A 778 1.03 -17.12 25.67
N LEU A 779 0.21 -16.65 26.61
CA LEU A 779 0.46 -16.79 28.06
C LEU A 779 -0.01 -18.15 28.60
N PHE A 780 0.83 -18.87 29.36
CA PHE A 780 0.43 -20.03 30.19
C PHE A 780 0.31 -19.59 31.63
N ILE A 781 -0.92 -19.49 32.09
CA ILE A 781 -1.21 -19.06 33.45
C ILE A 781 -1.73 -20.29 34.21
N HIS A 782 -1.17 -20.55 35.40
CA HIS A 782 -1.62 -21.70 36.18
C HIS A 782 -3.09 -21.52 36.57
N ASP A 783 -3.88 -22.60 36.49
CA ASP A 783 -5.33 -22.58 36.66
C ASP A 783 -5.76 -21.87 37.96
N SER A 784 -5.01 -22.08 39.04
CA SER A 784 -5.29 -21.49 40.37
C SER A 784 -5.25 -19.95 40.44
N ILE A 785 -4.68 -19.27 39.45
CA ILE A 785 -4.56 -17.79 39.42
C ILE A 785 -5.02 -17.19 38.08
N TYR A 786 -5.61 -18.00 37.20
CA TYR A 786 -5.91 -17.63 35.82
C TYR A 786 -6.73 -16.34 35.74
N ASP A 787 -7.89 -16.33 36.41
CA ASP A 787 -8.83 -15.21 36.36
C ASP A 787 -8.26 -13.93 36.99
N GLU A 788 -7.61 -14.05 38.16
CA GLU A 788 -7.02 -12.91 38.86
C GLU A 788 -5.89 -12.26 38.06
N PHE A 789 -5.00 -13.08 37.50
CA PHE A 789 -3.87 -12.61 36.71
C PHE A 789 -4.33 -12.01 35.37
N LEU A 790 -5.25 -12.67 34.67
CA LEU A 790 -5.80 -12.16 33.42
C LEU A 790 -6.52 -10.82 33.65
N ALA A 791 -7.31 -10.69 34.72
CA ALA A 791 -7.96 -9.45 35.09
C ALA A 791 -6.94 -8.32 35.35
N ALA A 792 -5.83 -8.61 36.04
CA ALA A 792 -4.77 -7.64 36.30
C ALA A 792 -4.04 -7.20 35.01
N VAL A 793 -3.76 -8.13 34.09
CA VAL A 793 -3.16 -7.83 32.77
C VAL A 793 -4.11 -6.94 31.96
N VAL A 794 -5.40 -7.32 31.85
CA VAL A 794 -6.41 -6.55 31.12
C VAL A 794 -6.58 -5.15 31.72
N ALA A 795 -6.61 -5.03 33.05
CA ALA A 795 -6.69 -3.75 33.73
C ALA A 795 -5.51 -2.84 33.35
N TYR A 796 -4.29 -3.36 33.33
CA TYR A 796 -3.10 -2.58 32.94
C TYR A 796 -3.10 -2.22 31.45
N VAL A 797 -3.46 -3.15 30.55
CA VAL A 797 -3.53 -2.88 29.11
C VAL A 797 -4.50 -1.74 28.79
N LYS A 798 -5.64 -1.65 29.50
CA LYS A 798 -6.59 -0.53 29.36
C LYS A 798 -6.00 0.84 29.72
N THR A 799 -4.89 0.89 30.44
CA THR A 799 -4.20 2.15 30.79
C THR A 799 -3.16 2.58 29.74
N MET A 800 -2.82 1.72 28.77
CA MET A 800 -1.80 2.02 27.77
C MET A 800 -2.31 3.06 26.77
N ALA A 801 -1.70 4.24 26.75
CA ALA A 801 -2.02 5.28 25.79
C ALA A 801 -1.58 4.89 24.36
N ILE A 802 -2.52 4.97 23.41
CA ILE A 802 -2.30 4.71 21.98
C ILE A 802 -2.34 6.06 21.25
N GLY A 803 -1.38 6.32 20.37
CA GLY A 803 -1.33 7.59 19.66
C GLY A 803 -0.18 7.71 18.68
N ASN A 804 0.11 8.94 18.26
CA ASN A 804 1.27 9.23 17.44
C ASN A 804 2.55 9.03 18.28
N GLY A 805 3.53 8.29 17.77
CA GLY A 805 4.77 8.02 18.50
C GLY A 805 5.60 9.27 18.85
N LEU A 806 5.32 10.42 18.22
CA LEU A 806 5.93 11.71 18.54
C LEU A 806 5.31 12.40 19.76
N ASP A 807 4.09 12.03 20.16
CA ASP A 807 3.39 12.66 21.27
C ASP A 807 3.93 12.14 22.63
N GLU A 808 4.00 13.03 23.62
CA GLU A 808 4.42 12.66 24.97
C GLU A 808 3.41 11.72 25.65
N GLY A 809 3.91 10.77 26.43
CA GLY A 809 3.07 9.83 27.19
C GLY A 809 2.47 8.68 26.38
N ILE A 810 2.72 8.59 25.07
CA ILE A 810 2.26 7.46 24.25
C ILE A 810 3.07 6.20 24.54
N MET A 811 2.36 5.11 24.82
CA MET A 811 2.91 3.79 25.11
C MET A 811 2.93 2.90 23.85
N LEU A 812 1.89 3.03 23.01
CA LEU A 812 1.68 2.21 21.81
C LEU A 812 1.52 3.13 20.59
N GLY A 813 2.45 3.01 19.64
CA GLY A 813 2.36 3.67 18.34
C GLY A 813 1.42 2.91 17.37
N PRO A 814 1.21 3.42 16.14
CA PRO A 814 0.48 2.67 15.13
C PRO A 814 1.20 1.36 14.77
N LEU A 815 0.44 0.42 14.20
CA LEU A 815 1.04 -0.65 13.42
C LEU A 815 1.70 -0.05 12.18
N GLN A 816 2.83 -0.61 11.76
CA GLN A 816 3.62 -0.06 10.65
C GLN A 816 2.87 -0.16 9.31
N ASN A 817 2.05 -1.19 9.14
CA ASN A 817 1.24 -1.43 7.94
C ASN A 817 -0.21 -1.78 8.31
N SER A 818 -1.12 -1.64 7.34
CA SER A 818 -2.54 -1.92 7.53
C SER A 818 -2.78 -3.41 7.81
N MET A 819 -3.27 -3.72 9.00
CA MET A 819 -3.72 -5.06 9.38
C MET A 819 -5.21 -5.24 9.06
N GLN A 820 -5.58 -6.47 8.71
CA GLN A 820 -6.96 -6.92 8.53
C GLN A 820 -7.53 -7.29 9.92
N PHE A 821 -8.64 -6.68 10.33
CA PHE A 821 -9.30 -6.93 11.62
C PHE A 821 -9.87 -8.36 11.68
N ILE A 822 -9.76 -9.03 12.84
CA ILE A 822 -10.30 -10.39 13.07
C ILE A 822 -11.06 -10.37 14.40
N ASP A 823 -12.33 -10.78 14.37
CA ASP A 823 -13.21 -10.89 15.55
C ASP A 823 -13.57 -12.37 15.81
N ASN A 824 -13.48 -12.78 17.07
CA ASN A 824 -13.81 -14.11 17.62
C ASN A 824 -13.33 -15.36 16.83
N PRO A 825 -12.01 -15.60 16.73
CA PRO A 825 -11.48 -16.71 15.94
C PRO A 825 -11.44 -18.05 16.74
N PRO A 826 -11.73 -19.22 16.11
CA PRO A 826 -11.60 -20.55 16.71
C PRO A 826 -10.18 -20.91 17.22
N GLU A 827 -10.06 -21.86 18.16
CA GLU A 827 -8.75 -22.27 18.76
C GLU A 827 -7.73 -22.84 17.75
N ASP A 828 -8.21 -23.45 16.67
CA ASP A 828 -7.40 -23.99 15.57
C ASP A 828 -7.21 -22.98 14.42
N SER A 829 -7.77 -21.78 14.55
CA SER A 829 -7.68 -20.75 13.53
C SER A 829 -6.26 -20.23 13.36
N ARG A 830 -5.93 -19.79 12.14
CA ARG A 830 -4.58 -19.28 11.80
C ARG A 830 -4.09 -18.14 12.71
N ILE A 831 -4.96 -17.27 13.21
CA ILE A 831 -4.55 -16.19 14.14
C ILE A 831 -4.23 -16.72 15.55
N VAL A 832 -4.72 -17.91 15.90
CA VAL A 832 -4.46 -18.61 17.17
C VAL A 832 -3.32 -19.64 17.05
N VAL A 833 -3.07 -20.21 15.86
CA VAL A 833 -1.99 -21.18 15.62
C VAL A 833 -0.74 -20.61 14.92
N GLU A 834 -0.86 -19.45 14.26
CA GLU A 834 0.23 -18.71 13.62
C GLU A 834 0.47 -17.36 14.32
N GLU A 835 1.65 -16.77 14.14
CA GLU A 835 2.08 -15.54 14.84
C GLU A 835 1.24 -14.30 14.44
N PRO A 836 0.49 -13.69 15.37
CA PRO A 836 -0.05 -12.36 15.17
C PRO A 836 1.06 -11.32 15.37
N PHE A 837 1.55 -10.69 14.31
CA PHE A 837 2.54 -9.61 14.39
C PHE A 837 1.89 -8.25 14.75
N GLY A 838 1.07 -8.25 15.79
CA GLY A 838 0.30 -7.11 16.30
C GLY A 838 -0.11 -7.31 17.76
N PRO A 839 -0.97 -6.42 18.32
CA PRO A 839 -1.30 -6.37 19.74
C PRO A 839 -2.40 -7.39 20.10
N ILE A 840 -2.14 -8.68 19.84
CA ILE A 840 -3.04 -9.78 20.18
C ILE A 840 -2.22 -10.83 20.94
N VAL A 841 -2.70 -11.22 22.12
CA VAL A 841 -2.03 -12.21 22.98
C VAL A 841 -3.06 -13.21 23.53
N PRO A 842 -3.06 -14.47 23.07
CA PRO A 842 -3.84 -15.54 23.69
C PRO A 842 -3.35 -15.84 25.12
N ALA A 843 -4.28 -16.17 26.02
CA ALA A 843 -3.99 -16.63 27.38
C ALA A 843 -4.65 -18.01 27.58
N LEU A 844 -3.92 -18.94 28.19
CA LEU A 844 -4.29 -20.35 28.29
C LEU A 844 -4.02 -20.85 29.72
N SER A 845 -4.96 -21.59 30.31
CA SER A 845 -4.77 -22.23 31.61
C SER A 845 -4.03 -23.57 31.48
N TRP A 846 -3.43 -24.03 32.58
CA TRP A 846 -2.77 -25.35 32.71
C TRP A 846 -2.72 -25.79 34.18
N MET A 847 -2.52 -27.09 34.44
CA MET A 847 -2.54 -27.65 35.81
C MET A 847 -1.27 -28.40 36.24
N THR A 848 -0.52 -28.99 35.30
CA THR A 848 0.69 -29.78 35.61
C THR A 848 1.89 -29.38 34.76
N GLU A 849 3.11 -29.44 35.31
CA GLU A 849 4.35 -29.00 34.61
C GLU A 849 4.59 -29.76 33.30
N ASP A 850 4.38 -31.08 33.31
CA ASP A 850 4.54 -31.93 32.13
C ASP A 850 3.61 -31.49 30.97
N GLU A 851 2.36 -31.16 31.30
CA GLU A 851 1.35 -30.72 30.33
C GLU A 851 1.76 -29.41 29.65
N VAL A 852 2.18 -28.42 30.43
CA VAL A 852 2.54 -27.11 29.90
C VAL A 852 3.89 -27.12 29.19
N ILE A 853 4.87 -27.93 29.61
CA ILE A 853 6.12 -28.15 28.86
C ILE A 853 5.78 -28.78 27.50
N ALA A 854 4.96 -29.83 27.48
CA ALA A 854 4.53 -30.47 26.23
C ALA A 854 3.81 -29.47 25.31
N ARG A 855 2.89 -28.67 25.86
CA ARG A 855 2.15 -27.63 25.10
C ARG A 855 3.05 -26.49 24.63
N ALA A 856 4.04 -26.08 25.42
CA ALA A 856 4.99 -25.03 25.05
C ALA A 856 5.92 -25.49 23.92
N ASN A 857 6.38 -26.75 23.96
CA ASN A 857 7.23 -27.34 22.93
C ASN A 857 6.46 -27.79 21.68
N ASN A 858 5.13 -27.95 21.76
CA ASN A 858 4.26 -28.32 20.62
C ASN A 858 4.08 -27.15 19.63
N THR A 859 5.18 -26.79 18.98
CA THR A 859 5.28 -25.78 17.93
C THR A 859 6.51 -26.07 17.07
N ARG A 860 6.47 -25.60 15.81
CA ARG A 860 7.62 -25.65 14.89
C ARG A 860 8.66 -24.57 15.18
N MET A 861 8.36 -23.64 16.09
CA MET A 861 9.19 -22.49 16.41
C MET A 861 9.94 -22.69 17.74
N GLY A 862 11.05 -21.99 17.95
CA GLY A 862 11.91 -22.22 19.11
C GLY A 862 12.92 -21.10 19.38
N LEU A 863 12.51 -19.84 19.36
CA LEU A 863 13.48 -18.74 19.47
C LEU A 863 13.69 -18.24 20.92
N GLY A 864 12.73 -18.44 21.84
CA GLY A 864 12.96 -18.19 23.27
C GLY A 864 11.74 -18.43 24.16
N ALA A 865 11.86 -18.27 25.48
CA ALA A 865 10.76 -18.33 26.44
C ALA A 865 11.12 -17.62 27.75
N SER A 866 10.14 -17.26 28.58
CA SER A 866 10.39 -16.81 29.96
C SER A 866 9.63 -17.67 30.96
N VAL A 867 10.24 -17.88 32.13
CA VAL A 867 9.65 -18.59 33.27
C VAL A 867 9.54 -17.63 34.46
N TRP A 868 8.35 -17.53 35.07
CA TRP A 868 8.10 -16.59 36.17
C TRP A 868 7.71 -17.33 37.45
N THR A 869 8.58 -17.42 38.45
CA THR A 869 8.30 -18.20 39.66
C THR A 869 9.18 -17.77 40.84
N LYS A 870 8.81 -18.15 42.06
CA LYS A 870 9.70 -18.05 43.24
C LYS A 870 10.52 -19.33 43.45
N ASP A 871 10.10 -20.43 42.84
CA ASP A 871 10.77 -21.73 42.94
C ASP A 871 11.84 -21.84 41.86
N LEU A 872 13.11 -21.71 42.26
CA LEU A 872 14.24 -21.74 41.35
C LEU A 872 14.52 -23.15 40.80
N ASP A 873 14.19 -24.20 41.54
CA ASP A 873 14.42 -25.58 41.10
C ASP A 873 13.40 -25.95 40.01
N ALA A 874 12.14 -25.56 40.19
CA ALA A 874 11.12 -25.66 39.16
C ALA A 874 11.48 -24.83 37.92
N ALA A 875 11.98 -23.60 38.11
CA ALA A 875 12.43 -22.73 37.02
C ALA A 875 13.54 -23.39 36.18
N ASP A 876 14.59 -23.91 36.81
CA ASP A 876 15.70 -24.59 36.14
C ASP A 876 15.23 -25.88 35.44
N SER A 877 14.39 -26.68 36.11
CA SER A 877 13.79 -27.90 35.55
C SER A 877 13.03 -27.61 34.25
N ILE A 878 12.15 -26.60 34.26
CA ILE A 878 11.37 -26.20 33.08
C ILE A 878 12.28 -25.64 31.99
N ALA A 879 13.20 -24.73 32.33
CA ALA A 879 14.07 -24.08 31.35
C ALA A 879 14.94 -25.07 30.56
N ARG A 880 15.46 -26.10 31.23
CA ARG A 880 16.26 -27.15 30.57
C ARG A 880 15.46 -28.00 29.59
N GLN A 881 14.14 -28.05 29.75
CA GLN A 881 13.23 -28.84 28.93
C GLN A 881 12.58 -28.03 27.79
N LEU A 882 12.69 -26.70 27.80
CA LEU A 882 12.16 -25.85 26.74
C LEU A 882 13.06 -25.89 25.51
N GLU A 883 12.47 -26.21 24.36
CA GLU A 883 13.18 -26.35 23.08
C GLU A 883 13.35 -25.00 22.39
N VAL A 884 14.03 -24.06 23.05
CA VAL A 884 14.19 -22.67 22.59
C VAL A 884 15.62 -22.13 22.73
N GLY A 885 16.00 -21.16 21.90
CA GLY A 885 17.36 -20.61 21.90
C GLY A 885 17.70 -19.62 23.03
N SER A 886 16.72 -19.11 23.77
CA SER A 886 16.95 -18.23 24.93
C SER A 886 15.85 -18.41 25.97
N VAL A 887 16.22 -18.65 27.22
CA VAL A 887 15.26 -18.74 28.34
C VAL A 887 15.57 -17.66 29.36
N TRP A 888 14.55 -16.91 29.79
CA TRP A 888 14.66 -15.90 30.84
C TRP A 888 13.94 -16.34 32.11
N PHE A 889 14.47 -15.94 33.27
CA PHE A 889 13.87 -16.18 34.59
C PHE A 889 13.46 -14.87 35.23
N ASP A 890 12.17 -14.72 35.55
CA ASP A 890 11.57 -13.53 36.17
C ASP A 890 11.85 -12.19 35.45
N ILE A 891 12.33 -12.27 34.21
CA ILE A 891 12.59 -11.17 33.30
C ILE A 891 12.19 -11.61 31.90
N HIS A 892 12.10 -10.67 30.97
CA HIS A 892 11.90 -11.00 29.57
C HIS A 892 12.57 -9.98 28.67
N PHE A 893 13.01 -10.42 27.49
CA PHE A 893 13.61 -9.55 26.48
C PHE A 893 14.91 -8.84 26.93
N GLU A 894 15.62 -9.42 27.90
CA GLU A 894 16.96 -8.97 28.31
C GLU A 894 17.99 -9.56 27.33
N ILE A 895 18.64 -8.70 26.54
CA ILE A 895 19.58 -9.10 25.49
C ILE A 895 20.95 -8.44 25.69
N SER A 896 22.01 -9.06 25.18
CA SER A 896 23.38 -8.58 25.32
C SER A 896 24.20 -8.86 24.06
N PRO A 897 25.10 -7.95 23.63
CA PRO A 897 25.98 -8.20 22.49
C PRO A 897 27.01 -9.31 22.78
N PHE A 898 27.19 -9.69 24.05
CA PHE A 898 28.16 -10.70 24.48
C PHE A 898 27.56 -12.12 24.52
N VAL A 899 26.23 -12.24 24.46
CA VAL A 899 25.52 -13.52 24.56
C VAL A 899 25.03 -13.91 23.15
N PRO A 900 25.27 -15.16 22.71
CA PRO A 900 24.81 -15.62 21.42
C PRO A 900 23.28 -15.69 21.37
N PHE A 901 22.73 -15.33 20.22
CA PHE A 901 21.30 -15.29 19.97
C PHE A 901 20.97 -16.04 18.68
N GLY A 902 20.06 -17.00 18.75
CA GLY A 902 19.69 -17.83 17.61
C GLY A 902 18.46 -18.67 17.92
N GLY A 903 17.84 -19.23 16.88
CA GLY A 903 16.62 -20.03 16.99
C GLY A 903 16.89 -21.52 16.96
N HIS A 904 16.10 -22.27 17.73
CA HIS A 904 15.90 -23.70 17.52
C HIS A 904 14.76 -23.91 16.51
N LYS A 905 14.67 -25.14 15.97
CA LYS A 905 13.62 -25.56 15.03
C LYS A 905 13.52 -24.63 13.80
N GLU A 906 12.33 -24.23 13.37
CA GLU A 906 12.12 -23.34 12.22
C GLU A 906 12.37 -21.85 12.54
N SER A 907 12.69 -21.50 13.80
CA SER A 907 12.96 -20.10 14.17
C SER A 907 14.35 -19.60 13.78
N GLY A 908 15.24 -20.46 13.27
CA GLY A 908 16.52 -19.97 12.76
C GLY A 908 17.54 -21.04 12.45
N VAL A 909 18.65 -20.57 11.87
CA VAL A 909 19.85 -21.37 11.60
C VAL A 909 21.07 -20.54 11.99
N GLY A 910 21.91 -21.09 12.86
CA GLY A 910 23.09 -20.42 13.40
C GLY A 910 22.77 -19.43 14.52
N SER A 911 23.77 -18.62 14.87
CA SER A 911 23.68 -17.62 15.93
C SER A 911 24.26 -16.28 15.48
N GLU A 912 23.71 -15.18 15.98
CA GLU A 912 24.26 -13.84 15.97
C GLU A 912 24.75 -13.43 17.37
N TRP A 913 25.61 -12.41 17.41
CA TRP A 913 26.20 -11.85 18.64
C TRP A 913 27.02 -12.85 19.46
N GLY A 914 27.68 -12.33 20.50
CA GLY A 914 28.63 -13.09 21.31
C GLY A 914 29.77 -13.68 20.49
N MET A 915 30.53 -14.58 21.12
CA MET A 915 31.66 -15.23 20.46
C MET A 915 31.22 -16.13 19.30
N SER A 916 30.12 -16.87 19.46
CA SER A 916 29.60 -17.77 18.41
C SER A 916 29.15 -17.01 17.18
N GLY A 917 28.43 -15.89 17.34
CA GLY A 917 28.03 -15.03 16.23
C GLY A 917 29.22 -14.35 15.55
N LEU A 918 30.23 -13.92 16.31
CA LEU A 918 31.47 -13.38 15.74
C LEU A 918 32.19 -14.44 14.88
N LYS A 919 32.34 -15.67 15.40
CA LYS A 919 32.91 -16.81 14.64
C LYS A 919 32.08 -17.18 13.41
N ALA A 920 30.77 -16.93 13.40
CA ALA A 920 29.89 -17.19 12.25
C ALA A 920 30.15 -16.27 11.04
N HIS A 921 30.96 -15.22 11.22
CA HIS A 921 31.50 -14.37 10.16
C HIS A 921 32.91 -14.79 9.69
N CYS A 922 33.39 -15.95 10.15
CA CYS A 922 34.73 -16.45 9.86
C CYS A 922 34.74 -17.86 9.27
N ASN A 923 35.79 -18.17 8.51
CA ASN A 923 36.23 -19.51 8.19
C ASN A 923 37.18 -20.01 9.29
N VAL A 924 37.01 -21.27 9.69
CA VAL A 924 37.93 -21.95 10.60
C VAL A 924 39.12 -22.42 9.77
N GLN A 925 40.33 -22.17 10.26
CA GLN A 925 41.57 -22.63 9.64
C GLN A 925 42.42 -23.33 10.70
N SER A 926 42.69 -24.62 10.48
CA SER A 926 43.65 -25.39 11.27
C SER A 926 45.03 -25.30 10.62
N ILE A 927 46.06 -25.01 11.41
CA ILE A 927 47.45 -24.99 10.98
C ILE A 927 48.21 -26.02 11.81
N PHE A 928 48.99 -26.85 11.11
CA PHE A 928 49.77 -27.94 11.69
C PHE A 928 51.25 -27.58 11.53
N TYR A 929 51.90 -27.24 12.63
CA TYR A 929 53.34 -26.97 12.67
C TYR A 929 54.07 -28.25 13.09
N PRO A 930 54.99 -28.77 12.28
CA PRO A 930 55.97 -29.73 12.79
C PRO A 930 56.91 -29.00 13.77
N LYS A 931 57.19 -29.61 14.92
CA LYS A 931 58.19 -29.13 15.90
C LYS A 931 59.49 -29.90 15.77
#